data_AF-A0A7M3WKN2-F1
#
_entry.id   AF-A0A7M3WKN2-F1
#
_cell.length_a   1.000
_cell.length_b   1.000
_cell.length_c   1.000
_cell.angle_alpha   90.00
_cell.angle_beta   90.00
_cell.angle_gamma   90.00
#
_symmetry.space_group_name_H-M   'P 1'
#
loop_
_entity.id
_entity.type
_entity.pdbx_description
1 polymer ?
#
loop_
_entity_poly.entity_id
_entity_poly.type
_entity_poly.pdbx_seq_one_letter_code
_entity_poly.pdbx_strand_id
1 'polypeptide(L)'
;MREIVESYFKHRSLVNHQLASYNDCIPIGDGKESRMENIVRNIRIGSDEPVEDDEGGLVKLDLLDKEIIVRLKNLRLGRPTIKEANGAEHHATPMECRLRKLTYFSPVYLDFKIFRDDLPPSPGSEMGFQEETSVHIGNLPIMVRSARCNLNPNHADENRRLSPETSTEDSERYTQLLRKYGEDPLDPGGYFIINGTERVLISMEDLAPNRVTVEKNKKYAHETQVAKIFSQKDGVRKPLNVEKRRDGMLMVKIPSAGTTPIPLVLLMRALGVAKDMDIFASIAGPPEAMKYTVANLNDLRDNEEYGVDTSEEALAWLEKKFAAGQQKEYRESRIQNLLDNELLPHLGSKFDNREKKAIFLGRIARQVLEMAIMDKDPNDKDHYANKRVRLAGDLVEDLFRVSLQQLARDLKYQLERHHNRKRELRISSCLRPDVLTTKIMHALATGNWVGGRSGVSQLLDRTTYLSALSHMRRVTSPLVRSQPHFEARDLHPTQWGRLCPNETPEGQNCGLVKNAAQMIDVSEEVPEEDVKALLKEAGVDDNPEGWADGSRIHVNGDIFGLHKRPHKLVSQFKRRRRSGRIRPEVSIRHDHENRDVFINTDRGRMLRPLLIIDHGSLQITKMHLEALESGEITFSDLVSGGVVEWVDAEEEEDLLIAPRPFDLPALSPKNKRPINPAKVEWTNLGEHGISHAEVSAEVTMP
;
A
#
# COMPACT_ATOMS: atom_id res chain seq x y z
N MET A 1 -19.54 -20.23 15.75
CA MET A 1 -19.17 -19.51 14.51
C MET A 1 -20.07 -18.30 14.30
N ARG A 2 -21.39 -18.44 14.52
CA ARG A 2 -22.35 -17.34 14.38
C ARG A 2 -21.98 -16.13 15.26
N GLU A 3 -21.59 -16.39 16.49
CA GLU A 3 -21.20 -15.43 17.52
C GLU A 3 -20.00 -14.59 17.06
N ILE A 4 -19.01 -15.24 16.43
CA ILE A 4 -17.81 -14.60 15.89
C ILE A 4 -18.17 -13.68 14.72
N VAL A 5 -19.04 -14.15 13.82
CA VAL A 5 -19.49 -13.40 12.64
C VAL A 5 -20.36 -12.20 13.05
N GLU A 6 -21.27 -12.39 14.00
CA GLU A 6 -22.11 -11.32 14.55
C GLU A 6 -21.25 -10.29 15.28
N SER A 7 -20.28 -10.71 16.10
CA SER A 7 -19.31 -9.80 16.73
C SER A 7 -18.49 -9.02 15.70
N TYR A 8 -18.03 -9.69 14.62
CA TYR A 8 -17.31 -9.02 13.54
C TYR A 8 -18.13 -7.88 12.92
N PHE A 9 -19.38 -8.13 12.52
CA PHE A 9 -20.22 -7.11 11.87
C PHE A 9 -20.84 -6.09 12.82
N LYS A 10 -20.87 -6.37 14.14
CA LYS A 10 -21.28 -5.38 15.15
C LYS A 10 -20.28 -4.23 15.27
N HIS A 11 -18.98 -4.55 15.23
CA HIS A 11 -17.90 -3.57 15.35
C HIS A 11 -17.41 -3.03 14.01
N ARG A 12 -17.59 -3.77 12.92
CA ARG A 12 -17.10 -3.36 11.59
C ARG A 12 -18.24 -3.25 10.60
N SER A 13 -18.39 -2.04 10.05
CA SER A 13 -19.26 -1.79 8.91
C SER A 13 -18.83 -2.61 7.69
N LEU A 14 -19.78 -2.99 6.83
CA LEU A 14 -19.52 -3.69 5.56
C LEU A 14 -18.61 -2.89 4.61
N VAL A 15 -18.51 -1.57 4.79
CA VAL A 15 -17.66 -0.64 4.03
C VAL A 15 -16.47 -0.11 4.85
N ASN A 16 -16.16 -0.75 5.99
CA ASN A 16 -15.12 -0.29 6.92
C ASN A 16 -13.76 -0.09 6.24
N HIS A 17 -13.39 -0.94 5.28
CA HIS A 17 -12.13 -0.81 4.53
C HIS A 17 -11.98 0.57 3.85
N GLN A 18 -13.05 1.13 3.26
CA GLN A 18 -13.00 2.47 2.66
C GLN A 18 -12.84 3.56 3.72
N LEU A 19 -13.60 3.47 4.82
CA LEU A 19 -13.58 4.44 5.91
C LEU A 19 -12.23 4.43 6.63
N ALA A 20 -11.71 3.26 6.99
CA ALA A 20 -10.41 3.09 7.64
C ALA A 20 -9.28 3.63 6.76
N SER A 21 -9.27 3.27 5.47
CA SER A 21 -8.27 3.79 4.52
C SER A 21 -8.30 5.31 4.40
N TYR A 22 -9.50 5.90 4.30
CA TYR A 22 -9.65 7.35 4.19
C TYR A 22 -9.28 8.06 5.50
N ASN A 23 -9.64 7.49 6.65
CA ASN A 23 -9.28 8.01 7.98
C ASN A 23 -7.76 8.05 8.16
N ASP A 24 -7.05 6.98 7.82
CA ASP A 24 -5.58 6.94 7.89
C ASP A 24 -4.91 7.95 6.92
N CYS A 25 -5.59 8.29 5.81
CA CYS A 25 -5.08 9.26 4.85
C CYS A 25 -5.11 10.71 5.39
N ILE A 26 -6.17 11.10 6.08
CA ILE A 26 -6.45 12.48 6.47
C ILE A 26 -5.96 12.81 7.90
N PRO A 27 -5.69 14.09 8.24
CA PRO A 27 -5.36 14.47 9.61
C PRO A 27 -6.60 14.43 10.52
N ILE A 28 -6.60 13.55 11.53
CA ILE A 28 -7.70 13.37 12.49
C ILE A 28 -7.47 14.15 13.80
N GLY A 29 -6.22 14.55 14.09
CA GLY A 29 -5.89 15.34 15.28
C GLY A 29 -5.71 14.50 16.54
N ASP A 30 -5.35 13.23 16.36
CA ASP A 30 -4.98 12.24 17.37
C ASP A 30 -3.48 12.28 17.73
N GLY A 31 -2.72 13.21 17.13
CA GLY A 31 -1.27 13.33 17.29
C GLY A 31 -0.47 12.38 16.39
N LYS A 32 -1.14 11.49 15.63
CA LYS A 32 -0.49 10.67 14.61
C LYS A 32 -0.31 11.48 13.33
N GLU A 33 0.85 11.34 12.70
CA GLU A 33 1.12 11.95 11.39
C GLU A 33 0.27 11.26 10.32
N SER A 34 -0.53 12.04 9.60
CA SER A 34 -1.37 11.51 8.52
C SER A 34 -0.57 11.38 7.22
N ARG A 35 -1.04 10.54 6.29
CA ARG A 35 -0.38 10.40 4.98
C ARG A 35 -0.35 11.71 4.20
N MET A 36 -1.37 12.56 4.34
CA MET A 36 -1.35 13.91 3.76
C MET A 36 -0.29 14.82 4.37
N GLU A 37 -0.04 14.73 5.68
CA GLU A 37 1.05 15.48 6.33
C GLU A 37 2.42 15.01 5.79
N ASN A 38 2.61 13.71 5.62
CA ASN A 38 3.84 13.17 5.03
C ASN A 38 4.07 13.70 3.60
N ILE A 39 3.00 13.85 2.81
CA ILE A 39 3.09 14.50 1.49
C ILE A 39 3.56 15.95 1.61
N VAL A 40 2.97 16.73 2.51
CA VAL A 40 3.35 18.13 2.74
C VAL A 40 4.83 18.22 3.09
N ARG A 41 5.29 17.40 4.04
CA ARG A 41 6.68 17.39 4.49
C ARG A 41 7.68 16.98 3.42
N ASN A 42 7.26 16.11 2.49
CA ASN A 42 8.12 15.62 1.40
C ASN A 42 8.12 16.51 0.13
N ILE A 43 7.39 17.64 0.12
CA ILE A 43 7.44 18.56 -1.02
C ILE A 43 8.82 19.22 -1.11
N ARG A 44 9.40 19.19 -2.32
CA ARG A 44 10.62 19.90 -2.68
C ARG A 44 10.39 20.60 -4.02
N ILE A 45 10.52 21.92 -4.06
CA ILE A 45 10.36 22.75 -5.27
C ILE A 45 11.46 23.80 -5.30
N GLY A 46 12.16 23.94 -6.43
CA GLY A 46 13.19 24.97 -6.62
C GLY A 46 14.56 24.63 -6.07
N SER A 47 14.78 23.40 -5.62
CA SER A 47 16.11 22.87 -5.33
C SER A 47 16.22 21.46 -5.91
N ASP A 48 17.34 21.20 -6.59
CA ASP A 48 17.71 19.87 -7.06
C ASP A 48 18.53 19.10 -6.00
N GLU A 49 18.89 19.76 -4.90
CA GLU A 49 19.63 19.14 -3.80
C GLU A 49 18.72 18.29 -2.92
N PRO A 50 19.15 17.06 -2.55
CA PRO A 50 18.42 16.24 -1.60
C PRO A 50 18.53 16.84 -0.20
N VAL A 51 17.44 17.45 0.26
CA VAL A 51 17.32 17.99 1.62
C VAL A 51 16.55 17.01 2.51
N GLU A 52 17.29 16.24 3.33
CA GLU A 52 16.77 15.36 4.39
C GLU A 52 16.78 16.13 5.74
N ASP A 53 15.74 16.93 6.00
CA ASP A 53 15.50 17.58 7.30
C ASP A 53 14.05 17.37 7.79
N ASP A 54 13.80 17.63 9.08
CA ASP A 54 12.46 17.61 9.68
C ASP A 54 11.83 19.02 9.74
N GLU A 55 12.32 19.96 8.94
CA GLU A 55 11.78 21.33 8.88
C GLU A 55 10.52 21.45 8.01
N GLY A 56 10.13 20.35 7.36
CA GLY A 56 8.92 20.24 6.55
C GLY A 56 9.17 20.42 5.05
N GLY A 57 8.09 20.71 4.30
CA GLY A 57 8.17 20.91 2.85
C GLY A 57 9.01 22.14 2.50
N LEU A 58 9.72 22.12 1.38
CA LEU A 58 10.62 23.18 0.94
C LEU A 58 10.16 23.77 -0.40
N VAL A 59 10.03 25.10 -0.45
CA VAL A 59 9.87 25.86 -1.69
C VAL A 59 10.93 26.96 -1.72
N LYS A 60 11.95 26.79 -2.55
CA LYS A 60 13.01 27.77 -2.78
C LYS A 60 12.64 28.66 -3.98
N LEU A 61 12.73 29.97 -3.80
CA LEU A 61 12.45 30.95 -4.85
C LEU A 61 13.69 31.21 -5.70
N ASP A 62 13.51 31.38 -7.02
CA ASP A 62 14.61 31.64 -7.95
C ASP A 62 14.78 33.16 -8.14
N LEU A 63 15.36 33.82 -7.14
CA LEU A 63 15.58 35.26 -7.12
C LEU A 63 17.07 35.59 -7.32
N LEU A 64 17.37 36.64 -8.08
CA LEU A 64 18.75 37.06 -8.36
C LEU A 64 19.37 37.86 -7.22
N ASP A 65 18.53 38.50 -6.40
CA ASP A 65 18.92 39.54 -5.44
C ASP A 65 18.78 39.13 -3.97
N LYS A 66 18.04 38.05 -3.68
CA LYS A 66 17.79 37.56 -2.31
C LYS A 66 17.63 36.05 -2.25
N GLU A 67 18.01 35.47 -1.11
CA GLU A 67 17.67 34.09 -0.81
C GLU A 67 16.38 34.04 0.03
N ILE A 68 15.33 33.41 -0.51
CA ILE A 68 14.05 33.25 0.17
C ILE A 68 13.62 31.79 0.09
N ILE A 69 13.37 31.21 1.27
CA ILE A 69 12.98 29.81 1.43
C ILE A 69 11.66 29.77 2.19
N VAL A 70 10.66 29.07 1.63
CA VAL A 70 9.38 28.85 2.30
C VAL A 70 9.29 27.41 2.76
N ARG A 71 9.09 27.23 4.07
CA ARG A 71 8.78 25.94 4.70
C ARG A 71 7.29 25.79 4.97
N LEU A 72 6.77 24.59 4.81
CA LEU A 72 5.37 24.23 5.06
C LEU A 72 5.27 22.99 5.96
N LYS A 73 4.45 23.08 7.02
CA LYS A 73 4.23 22.00 8.02
C LYS A 73 2.82 22.11 8.64
N ASN A 74 2.39 21.08 9.38
CA ASN A 74 1.19 21.09 10.22
C ASN A 74 -0.13 21.26 9.45
N LEU A 75 -0.42 20.32 8.55
CA LEU A 75 -1.69 20.24 7.85
C LEU A 75 -2.84 19.97 8.83
N ARG A 76 -3.86 20.83 8.78
CA ARG A 76 -5.06 20.72 9.61
C ARG A 76 -6.31 20.75 8.76
N LEU A 77 -7.25 19.84 9.06
CA LEU A 77 -8.60 19.88 8.50
C LEU A 77 -9.55 20.48 9.52
N GLY A 78 -10.34 21.47 9.08
CA GLY A 78 -11.44 22.01 9.85
C GLY A 78 -12.61 21.03 9.97
N ARG A 79 -13.75 21.55 10.44
CA ARG A 79 -15.03 20.83 10.35
C ARG A 79 -15.71 21.16 9.01
N PRO A 80 -16.50 20.24 8.45
CA PRO A 80 -17.32 20.57 7.30
C PRO A 80 -18.27 21.75 7.55
N THR A 81 -18.17 22.78 6.71
CA THR A 81 -18.95 24.01 6.80
C THR A 81 -19.52 24.42 5.45
N ILE A 82 -20.65 25.13 5.48
CA ILE A 82 -21.21 25.81 4.32
C ILE A 82 -21.01 27.30 4.52
N LYS A 83 -20.54 27.98 3.47
CA LYS A 83 -20.43 29.44 3.41
C LYS A 83 -21.58 29.98 2.58
N GLU A 84 -22.41 30.80 3.20
CA GLU A 84 -23.54 31.47 2.55
C GLU A 84 -23.07 32.67 1.71
N ALA A 85 -23.93 33.13 0.79
CA ALA A 85 -23.63 34.26 -0.08
C ALA A 85 -23.37 35.57 0.68
N ASN A 86 -23.92 35.71 1.88
CA ASN A 86 -23.67 36.84 2.78
C ASN A 86 -22.34 36.72 3.57
N GLY A 87 -21.59 35.63 3.36
CA GLY A 87 -20.34 35.35 4.05
C GLY A 87 -20.47 34.66 5.41
N ALA A 88 -21.70 34.42 5.89
CA ALA A 88 -21.91 33.64 7.11
C ALA A 88 -21.52 32.17 6.90
N GLU A 89 -20.97 31.54 7.94
CA GLU A 89 -20.54 30.14 7.90
C GLU A 89 -21.24 29.35 9.00
N HIS A 90 -21.76 28.16 8.66
CA HIS A 90 -22.35 27.23 9.62
C HIS A 90 -21.93 25.79 9.33
N HIS A 91 -22.16 24.89 10.29
CA HIS A 91 -21.83 23.48 10.13
C HIS A 91 -22.68 22.81 9.07
N ALA A 92 -22.01 22.16 8.11
CA ALA A 92 -22.67 21.47 7.02
C ALA A 92 -23.25 20.13 7.51
N THR A 93 -24.47 19.81 7.08
CA THR A 93 -24.98 18.43 7.17
C THR A 93 -24.95 17.77 5.79
N PRO A 94 -24.68 16.46 5.69
CA PRO A 94 -24.73 15.76 4.40
C PRO A 94 -26.10 15.91 3.71
N MET A 95 -27.21 15.80 4.45
CA MET A 95 -28.56 16.03 3.93
C MET A 95 -28.74 17.41 3.30
N GLU A 96 -28.27 18.48 3.96
CA GLU A 96 -28.33 19.83 3.42
C GLU A 96 -27.53 19.94 2.11
N CYS A 97 -26.34 19.35 2.04
CA CYS A 97 -25.52 19.34 0.83
C CYS A 97 -26.22 18.62 -0.33
N ARG A 98 -26.91 17.49 -0.08
CA ARG A 98 -27.69 16.78 -1.09
C ARG A 98 -28.81 17.66 -1.66
N LEU A 99 -29.63 18.26 -0.79
CA LEU A 99 -30.80 19.04 -1.18
C LEU A 99 -30.44 20.34 -1.91
N ARG A 100 -29.42 21.05 -1.43
CA ARG A 100 -29.00 22.35 -1.97
C ARG A 100 -28.03 22.24 -3.15
N LYS A 101 -27.72 21.02 -3.61
CA LYS A 101 -26.70 20.75 -4.65
C LYS A 101 -25.33 21.31 -4.31
N LEU A 102 -24.97 21.28 -3.02
CA LEU A 102 -23.67 21.72 -2.52
C LEU A 102 -22.71 20.54 -2.43
N THR A 103 -21.44 20.85 -2.21
CA THR A 103 -20.41 19.86 -1.94
C THR A 103 -20.09 19.83 -0.46
N TYR A 104 -19.99 18.64 0.11
CA TYR A 104 -19.67 18.45 1.53
C TYR A 104 -18.16 18.56 1.75
N PHE A 105 -17.71 19.78 2.05
CA PHE A 105 -16.30 20.16 2.17
C PHE A 105 -15.87 20.50 3.57
N SER A 106 -14.61 20.24 3.89
CA SER A 106 -13.90 20.83 5.02
C SER A 106 -12.81 21.81 4.52
N PRO A 107 -12.62 22.96 5.18
CA PRO A 107 -11.47 23.81 4.91
C PRO A 107 -10.17 23.14 5.36
N VAL A 108 -9.10 23.39 4.59
CA VAL A 108 -7.75 22.87 4.80
C VAL A 108 -6.85 24.04 5.19
N TYR A 109 -6.11 23.88 6.28
CA TYR A 109 -5.19 24.88 6.82
C TYR A 109 -3.77 24.33 6.89
N LEU A 110 -2.78 25.19 6.70
CA LEU A 110 -1.36 24.85 6.75
C LEU A 110 -0.56 25.99 7.38
N ASP A 111 0.54 25.65 8.05
CA ASP A 111 1.46 26.62 8.63
C ASP A 111 2.66 26.83 7.69
N PHE A 112 3.07 28.09 7.54
CA PHE A 112 4.17 28.49 6.68
C PHE A 112 5.24 29.26 7.47
N LYS A 113 6.51 28.98 7.17
CA LYS A 113 7.66 29.77 7.65
C LYS A 113 8.45 30.28 6.46
N ILE A 114 8.61 31.60 6.36
CA ILE A 114 9.35 32.27 5.30
C ILE A 114 10.70 32.68 5.86
N PHE A 115 11.76 32.01 5.46
CA PHE A 115 13.13 32.38 5.76
C PHE A 115 13.61 33.43 4.75
N ARG A 116 14.20 34.50 5.27
CA ARG A 116 14.75 35.61 4.49
C ARG A 116 16.07 36.09 5.07
N ASP A 117 16.97 36.46 4.18
CA ASP A 117 18.28 37.04 4.49
C ASP A 117 18.19 38.45 5.10
N ASP A 118 17.12 39.19 4.81
CA ASP A 118 16.89 40.55 5.31
C ASP A 118 16.26 40.63 6.70
N LEU A 119 15.96 39.50 7.32
CA LEU A 119 15.47 39.41 8.70
C LEU A 119 16.60 39.02 9.65
N PRO A 120 16.60 39.52 10.90
CA PRO A 120 17.62 39.16 11.87
C PRO A 120 17.63 37.65 12.11
N PRO A 121 18.82 37.01 12.11
CA PRO A 121 18.94 35.56 12.26
C PRO A 121 18.32 35.09 13.57
N SER A 122 17.59 33.98 13.49
CA SER A 122 16.98 33.35 14.66
C SER A 122 17.94 32.33 15.28
N PRO A 123 17.81 32.00 16.59
CA PRO A 123 18.71 31.04 17.23
C PRO A 123 18.68 29.68 16.50
N GLY A 124 19.81 29.29 15.89
CA GLY A 124 19.94 28.03 15.15
C GLY A 124 19.75 28.09 13.63
N SER A 125 19.50 29.27 13.04
CA SER A 125 19.39 29.47 11.58
C SER A 125 20.19 30.69 11.14
N GLU A 126 20.89 30.59 10.00
CA GLU A 126 21.64 31.72 9.41
C GLU A 126 20.71 32.83 8.88
N MET A 127 19.43 32.52 8.67
CA MET A 127 18.40 33.45 8.20
C MET A 127 17.35 33.73 9.27
N GLY A 128 16.78 34.95 9.27
CA GLY A 128 15.59 35.27 10.04
C GLY A 128 14.34 34.68 9.38
N PHE A 129 13.28 34.42 10.15
CA PHE A 129 12.04 33.87 9.61
C PHE A 129 10.80 34.65 10.04
N GLN A 130 9.77 34.59 9.19
CA GLN A 130 8.42 35.04 9.48
C GLN A 130 7.47 33.85 9.42
N GLU A 131 6.64 33.67 10.44
CA GLU A 131 5.68 32.57 10.52
C GLU A 131 4.24 33.05 10.26
N GLU A 132 3.54 32.34 9.38
CA GLU A 132 2.11 32.49 9.12
C GLU A 132 1.41 31.16 9.47
N THR A 133 0.72 31.12 10.62
CA THR A 133 -0.01 29.92 11.06
C THR A 133 -1.45 29.90 10.53
N SER A 134 -2.02 28.72 10.31
CA SER A 134 -3.43 28.51 9.97
C SER A 134 -3.86 29.17 8.65
N VAL A 135 -2.99 29.19 7.64
CA VAL A 135 -3.33 29.75 6.32
C VAL A 135 -4.26 28.79 5.59
N HIS A 136 -5.40 29.29 5.10
CA HIS A 136 -6.36 28.50 4.33
C HIS A 136 -5.80 28.19 2.93
N ILE A 137 -5.60 26.90 2.63
CA ILE A 137 -4.97 26.46 1.37
C ILE A 137 -5.95 25.87 0.35
N GLY A 138 -7.20 25.65 0.74
CA GLY A 138 -8.23 25.06 -0.09
C GLY A 138 -9.28 24.30 0.72
N ASN A 139 -10.18 23.61 0.03
CA ASN A 139 -11.24 22.80 0.61
C ASN A 139 -11.13 21.35 0.12
N LEU A 140 -11.32 20.40 1.04
CA LEU A 140 -11.24 18.96 0.75
C LEU A 140 -12.61 18.30 0.95
N PRO A 141 -13.13 17.55 -0.03
CA PRO A 141 -14.37 16.79 0.15
C PRO A 141 -14.20 15.76 1.27
N ILE A 142 -15.16 15.71 2.18
CA ILE A 142 -15.13 14.78 3.31
C ILE A 142 -16.05 13.59 3.03
N MET A 143 -15.55 12.39 3.31
CA MET A 143 -16.33 11.16 3.19
C MET A 143 -17.37 11.08 4.31
N VAL A 144 -18.61 10.76 3.96
CA VAL A 144 -19.71 10.61 4.93
C VAL A 144 -19.40 9.45 5.88
N ARG A 145 -19.64 9.66 7.19
CA ARG A 145 -19.25 8.78 8.34
C ARG A 145 -17.75 8.66 8.64
N SER A 146 -16.85 9.26 7.86
CA SER A 146 -15.42 9.29 8.21
C SER A 146 -15.14 10.03 9.53
N ALA A 147 -13.93 9.88 10.08
CA ALA A 147 -13.53 10.50 11.34
C ALA A 147 -13.70 12.03 11.38
N ARG A 148 -13.62 12.71 10.22
CA ARG A 148 -13.82 14.17 10.10
C ARG A 148 -15.23 14.59 9.70
N CYS A 149 -16.13 13.65 9.45
CA CYS A 149 -17.53 13.97 9.17
C CYS A 149 -18.21 14.53 10.43
N ASN A 150 -19.12 15.50 10.25
CA ASN A 150 -19.96 16.01 11.34
C ASN A 150 -20.92 14.93 11.89
N LEU A 151 -21.21 13.89 11.10
CA LEU A 151 -22.03 12.75 11.53
C LEU A 151 -21.22 11.63 12.21
N ASN A 152 -19.91 11.80 12.41
CA ASN A 152 -19.13 10.80 13.14
C ASN A 152 -19.53 10.78 14.63
N PRO A 153 -19.54 9.63 15.33
CA PRO A 153 -19.88 9.58 16.76
C PRO A 153 -19.08 10.54 17.65
N ASN A 154 -17.86 10.90 17.25
CA ASN A 154 -17.01 11.86 17.97
C ASN A 154 -17.43 13.33 17.78
N HIS A 155 -18.24 13.64 16.77
CA HIS A 155 -18.61 15.00 16.38
C HIS A 155 -20.13 15.24 16.34
N ALA A 156 -20.93 14.17 16.28
CA ALA A 156 -22.38 14.25 16.09
C ALA A 156 -23.12 14.84 17.30
N ASP A 157 -22.60 14.64 18.52
CA ASP A 157 -23.07 15.36 19.71
C ASP A 157 -22.07 16.46 20.06
N GLU A 158 -22.55 17.69 20.20
CA GLU A 158 -21.73 18.85 20.54
C GLU A 158 -21.23 18.80 21.99
N ASN A 159 -21.91 18.04 22.87
CA ASN A 159 -21.65 18.03 24.31
C ASN A 159 -20.64 16.97 24.74
N ARG A 160 -20.63 15.79 24.08
CA ARG A 160 -19.74 14.68 24.42
C ARG A 160 -19.44 13.79 23.22
N ARG A 161 -18.35 13.03 23.29
CA ARG A 161 -18.05 11.96 22.32
C ARG A 161 -18.92 10.74 22.64
N LEU A 162 -19.40 10.06 21.61
CA LEU A 162 -20.24 8.87 21.75
C LEU A 162 -19.46 7.61 21.37
N SER A 163 -19.71 6.51 22.08
CA SER A 163 -19.15 5.18 21.79
C SER A 163 -20.27 4.17 21.50
N PRO A 164 -20.94 4.30 20.34
CA PRO A 164 -22.13 3.50 20.01
C PRO A 164 -21.86 1.99 19.86
N GLU A 165 -20.60 1.60 19.71
CA GLU A 165 -20.19 0.20 19.56
C GLU A 165 -20.14 -0.56 20.90
N THR A 166 -19.83 0.15 21.99
CA THR A 166 -19.65 -0.44 23.32
C THR A 166 -20.78 -0.10 24.27
N SER A 167 -21.43 1.06 24.11
CA SER A 167 -22.52 1.54 24.95
C SER A 167 -23.86 1.57 24.21
N THR A 168 -24.86 0.90 24.77
CA THR A 168 -26.24 0.89 24.23
C THR A 168 -26.88 2.27 24.31
N GLU A 169 -26.66 3.01 25.40
CA GLU A 169 -27.16 4.38 25.58
C GLU A 169 -26.61 5.31 24.49
N ASP A 170 -25.31 5.23 24.23
CA ASP A 170 -24.67 6.05 23.19
C ASP A 170 -25.15 5.65 21.79
N SER A 171 -25.43 4.37 21.57
CA SER A 171 -26.00 3.87 20.31
C SER A 171 -27.40 4.43 20.04
N GLU A 172 -28.27 4.43 21.06
CA GLU A 172 -29.60 5.02 20.97
C GLU A 172 -29.55 6.54 20.77
N ARG A 173 -28.70 7.24 21.54
CA ARG A 173 -28.47 8.68 21.41
C ARG A 173 -27.98 9.05 20.01
N TYR A 174 -27.00 8.33 19.49
CA TYR A 174 -26.48 8.54 18.15
C TYR A 174 -27.56 8.33 17.09
N THR A 175 -28.34 7.26 17.21
CA THR A 175 -29.50 6.98 16.33
C THR A 175 -30.50 8.13 16.32
N GLN A 176 -30.82 8.72 17.48
CA GLN A 176 -31.72 9.87 17.58
C GLN A 176 -31.14 11.12 16.92
N LEU A 177 -29.84 11.39 17.11
CA LEU A 177 -29.16 12.53 16.48
C LEU A 177 -29.17 12.42 14.95
N LEU A 178 -28.91 11.23 14.40
CA LEU A 178 -28.94 11.00 12.96
C LEU A 178 -30.32 11.28 12.37
N ARG A 179 -31.38 10.77 13.01
CA ARG A 179 -32.77 11.06 12.62
C ARG A 179 -33.07 12.57 12.69
N LYS A 180 -32.58 13.27 13.71
CA LYS A 180 -32.71 14.73 13.84
C LYS A 180 -32.04 15.47 12.69
N TYR A 181 -30.89 15.01 12.22
CA TYR A 181 -30.20 15.56 11.04
C TYR A 181 -30.77 15.06 9.70
N GLY A 182 -31.83 14.25 9.72
CA GLY A 182 -32.49 13.73 8.52
C GLY A 182 -31.80 12.55 7.86
N GLU A 183 -30.87 11.88 8.56
CA GLU A 183 -30.10 10.74 8.05
C GLU A 183 -30.67 9.41 8.55
N ASP A 184 -30.55 8.37 7.73
CA ASP A 184 -30.90 7.00 8.12
C ASP A 184 -29.75 6.39 8.97
N PRO A 185 -30.04 5.88 10.19
CA PRO A 185 -29.07 5.13 10.99
C PRO A 185 -28.44 3.93 10.27
N LEU A 186 -29.14 3.32 9.31
CA LEU A 186 -28.65 2.18 8.54
C LEU A 186 -27.73 2.57 7.37
N ASP A 187 -27.59 3.87 7.07
CA ASP A 187 -26.66 4.33 6.04
C ASP A 187 -25.20 4.13 6.52
N PRO A 188 -24.43 3.26 5.85
CA PRO A 188 -23.09 2.91 6.28
C PRO A 188 -22.05 4.02 6.02
N GLY A 189 -22.36 5.06 5.23
CA GLY A 189 -21.39 6.04 4.75
C GLY A 189 -20.39 5.45 3.75
N GLY A 190 -19.20 6.04 3.66
CA GLY A 190 -18.15 5.55 2.75
C GLY A 190 -18.14 6.19 1.36
N TYR A 191 -18.88 7.27 1.17
CA TYR A 191 -18.99 8.00 -0.11
C TYR A 191 -18.90 9.52 0.10
N PHE A 192 -18.77 10.27 -0.99
CA PHE A 192 -18.65 11.72 -1.02
C PHE A 192 -19.92 12.37 -1.58
N ILE A 193 -20.21 13.60 -1.20
CA ILE A 193 -21.30 14.39 -1.79
C ILE A 193 -20.69 15.55 -2.56
N ILE A 194 -20.80 15.50 -3.88
CA ILE A 194 -20.20 16.46 -4.81
C ILE A 194 -21.33 17.09 -5.63
N ASN A 195 -21.52 18.40 -5.51
CA ASN A 195 -22.60 19.15 -6.17
C ASN A 195 -23.99 18.51 -5.99
N GLY A 196 -24.28 18.02 -4.77
CA GLY A 196 -25.50 17.29 -4.41
C GLY A 196 -25.56 15.83 -4.83
N THR A 197 -24.63 15.35 -5.65
CA THR A 197 -24.59 13.96 -6.11
C THR A 197 -23.72 13.10 -5.21
N GLU A 198 -24.20 11.92 -4.84
CA GLU A 198 -23.43 10.95 -4.06
C GLU A 198 -22.47 10.20 -4.97
N ARG A 199 -21.18 10.24 -4.64
CA ARG A 199 -20.11 9.63 -5.43
C ARG A 199 -19.27 8.70 -4.58
N VAL A 200 -19.04 7.50 -5.10
CA VAL A 200 -18.26 6.46 -4.45
C VAL A 200 -16.92 6.28 -5.19
N LEU A 201 -15.85 6.12 -4.43
CA LEU A 201 -14.56 5.70 -4.97
C LEU A 201 -14.52 4.18 -5.05
N ILE A 202 -14.29 3.65 -6.26
CA ILE A 202 -14.19 2.22 -6.48
C ILE A 202 -12.77 1.76 -6.20
N SER A 203 -12.64 0.68 -5.43
CA SER A 203 -11.34 0.07 -5.16
C SER A 203 -10.70 -0.44 -6.45
N MET A 204 -9.41 -0.17 -6.62
CA MET A 204 -8.68 -0.54 -7.84
C MET A 204 -7.66 -1.65 -7.53
N GLU A 205 -7.67 -2.71 -8.32
CA GLU A 205 -6.64 -3.75 -8.25
C GLU A 205 -5.38 -3.27 -9.00
N ASP A 206 -4.20 -3.31 -8.38
CA ASP A 206 -2.90 -3.00 -9.00
C ASP A 206 -1.94 -4.18 -8.77
N LEU A 207 -0.90 -4.26 -9.59
CA LEU A 207 0.18 -5.21 -9.35
C LEU A 207 0.98 -4.76 -8.12
N ALA A 208 1.35 -5.72 -7.28
CA ALA A 208 2.19 -5.47 -6.12
C ALA A 208 3.53 -4.86 -6.57
N PRO A 209 3.94 -3.71 -6.01
CA PRO A 209 5.25 -3.15 -6.31
C PRO A 209 6.36 -4.02 -5.69
N ASN A 210 7.60 -3.76 -6.10
CA ASN A 210 8.81 -4.37 -5.52
C ASN A 210 8.90 -5.91 -5.61
N ARG A 211 8.06 -6.53 -6.47
CA ARG A 211 8.12 -7.96 -6.78
C ARG A 211 8.66 -8.20 -8.18
N VAL A 212 9.47 -9.23 -8.30
CA VAL A 212 10.02 -9.69 -9.58
C VAL A 212 9.01 -10.63 -10.22
N THR A 213 8.61 -10.33 -11.44
CA THR A 213 7.74 -11.18 -12.26
C THR A 213 8.49 -11.61 -13.51
N VAL A 214 8.71 -12.91 -13.67
CA VAL A 214 9.33 -13.50 -14.86
C VAL A 214 8.26 -13.91 -15.86
N GLU A 215 8.49 -13.58 -17.12
CA GLU A 215 7.57 -13.80 -18.25
C GLU A 215 8.33 -14.37 -19.44
N LYS A 216 7.63 -15.16 -20.26
CA LYS A 216 8.08 -15.55 -21.60
C LYS A 216 7.54 -14.54 -22.62
N ASN A 217 8.43 -13.77 -23.24
CA ASN A 217 8.06 -12.79 -24.27
C ASN A 217 8.12 -13.45 -25.64
N LYS A 218 6.97 -13.62 -26.28
CA LYS A 218 6.86 -14.15 -27.64
C LYS A 218 6.87 -13.00 -28.64
N LYS A 219 8.03 -12.75 -29.27
CA LYS A 219 8.14 -11.82 -30.41
C LYS A 219 8.31 -12.64 -31.68
N TYR A 220 7.29 -12.64 -32.53
CA TYR A 220 7.22 -13.46 -33.75
C TYR A 220 7.41 -14.95 -33.43
N ALA A 221 8.33 -15.65 -34.11
CA ALA A 221 8.59 -17.08 -33.94
C ALA A 221 9.50 -17.41 -32.74
N HIS A 222 9.90 -16.42 -31.93
CA HIS A 222 10.91 -16.61 -30.90
C HIS A 222 10.43 -16.20 -29.52
N GLU A 223 10.85 -17.00 -28.54
CA GLU A 223 10.54 -16.82 -27.12
C GLU A 223 11.79 -16.41 -26.38
N THR A 224 11.73 -15.27 -25.67
CA THR A 224 12.80 -14.77 -24.82
C THR A 224 12.31 -14.61 -23.39
N GLN A 225 13.13 -15.01 -22.42
CA GLN A 225 12.81 -14.89 -21.01
C GLN A 225 13.10 -13.47 -20.52
N VAL A 226 12.11 -12.83 -19.88
CA VAL A 226 12.22 -11.47 -19.34
C VAL A 226 11.68 -11.41 -17.93
N ALA A 227 12.44 -10.84 -17.01
CA ALA A 227 11.93 -10.41 -15.71
C ALA A 227 11.58 -8.93 -15.76
N LYS A 228 10.47 -8.59 -15.13
CA LYS A 228 10.00 -7.22 -14.93
C LYS A 228 9.84 -6.95 -13.45
N ILE A 229 10.19 -5.76 -13.02
CA ILE A 229 9.91 -5.27 -11.66
C ILE A 229 9.48 -3.81 -11.74
N PHE A 230 8.48 -3.46 -10.94
CA PHE A 230 8.10 -2.09 -10.68
C PHE A 230 8.59 -1.69 -9.30
N SER A 231 9.77 -1.07 -9.24
CA SER A 231 10.32 -0.55 -8.00
C SER A 231 9.56 0.70 -7.59
N GLN A 232 8.97 0.70 -6.40
CA GLN A 232 8.23 1.83 -5.86
C GLN A 232 8.75 2.23 -4.48
N LYS A 233 8.97 3.53 -4.29
CA LYS A 233 9.29 4.18 -3.01
C LYS A 233 8.76 5.61 -3.01
N ASP A 234 8.16 6.07 -1.91
CA ASP A 234 7.65 7.44 -1.72
C ASP A 234 6.74 7.98 -2.84
N GLY A 235 5.96 7.08 -3.47
CA GLY A 235 5.06 7.39 -4.59
C GLY A 235 5.74 7.45 -5.97
N VAL A 236 7.07 7.30 -6.04
CA VAL A 236 7.82 7.18 -7.29
C VAL A 236 7.86 5.73 -7.72
N ARG A 237 7.39 5.42 -8.94
CA ARG A 237 7.39 4.07 -9.53
C ARG A 237 8.32 4.03 -10.73
N LYS A 238 9.37 3.19 -10.68
CA LYS A 238 10.38 3.00 -11.73
C LYS A 238 10.36 1.55 -12.23
N PRO A 239 10.04 1.31 -13.52
CA PRO A 239 10.13 -0.03 -14.10
C PRO A 239 11.59 -0.42 -14.37
N LEU A 240 11.88 -1.72 -14.29
CA LEU A 240 13.13 -2.32 -14.71
C LEU A 240 12.83 -3.63 -15.41
N ASN A 241 13.51 -3.88 -16.54
CA ASN A 241 13.42 -5.16 -17.25
C ASN A 241 14.79 -5.80 -17.33
N VAL A 242 14.87 -7.12 -17.10
CA VAL A 242 16.08 -7.93 -17.30
C VAL A 242 15.73 -9.02 -18.29
N GLU A 243 16.34 -9.01 -19.47
CA GLU A 243 16.08 -9.97 -20.55
C GLU A 243 17.28 -10.88 -20.78
N LYS A 244 17.03 -12.17 -21.01
CA LYS A 244 17.99 -13.07 -21.62
C LYS A 244 17.83 -13.01 -23.13
N ARG A 245 18.87 -12.57 -23.82
CA ARG A 245 18.94 -12.55 -25.29
C ARG A 245 19.28 -13.94 -25.86
N ARG A 246 19.19 -14.04 -27.18
CA ARG A 246 19.41 -15.30 -27.92
C ARG A 246 20.84 -15.80 -27.85
N ASP A 247 21.78 -14.88 -27.84
CA ASP A 247 23.22 -15.10 -27.61
C ASP A 247 23.54 -15.60 -26.19
N GLY A 248 22.56 -15.61 -25.28
CA GLY A 248 22.75 -15.96 -23.87
C GLY A 248 23.16 -14.77 -23.00
N MET A 249 23.23 -13.56 -23.57
CA MET A 249 23.58 -12.35 -22.85
C MET A 249 22.41 -11.84 -22.00
N LEU A 250 22.72 -11.43 -20.77
CA LEU A 250 21.78 -10.86 -19.82
C LEU A 250 21.83 -9.34 -19.92
N MET A 251 20.72 -8.74 -20.32
CA MET A 251 20.63 -7.31 -20.58
C MET A 251 19.59 -6.65 -19.68
N VAL A 252 19.96 -5.52 -19.10
CA VAL A 252 19.14 -4.70 -18.24
C VAL A 252 18.65 -3.48 -19.02
N LYS A 253 17.35 -3.22 -18.99
CA LYS A 253 16.74 -2.01 -19.55
C LYS A 253 16.10 -1.21 -18.45
N ILE A 254 16.57 0.03 -18.28
CA ILE A 254 16.04 1.03 -17.35
C ILE A 254 15.24 2.07 -18.18
N PRO A 255 13.92 1.91 -18.34
CA PRO A 255 13.13 2.75 -19.24
C PRO A 255 13.15 4.24 -18.88
N SER A 256 13.36 4.58 -17.61
CA SER A 256 13.49 5.97 -17.17
C SER A 256 14.81 6.63 -17.56
N ALA A 257 15.85 5.84 -17.81
CA ALA A 257 17.18 6.32 -18.21
C ALA A 257 17.34 6.45 -19.73
N GLY A 258 16.60 5.63 -20.48
CA GLY A 258 16.65 5.60 -21.94
C GLY A 258 16.19 4.27 -22.52
N THR A 259 16.35 4.13 -23.84
CA THR A 259 15.99 2.90 -24.58
C THR A 259 17.13 1.90 -24.66
N THR A 260 18.37 2.34 -24.42
CA THR A 260 19.60 1.55 -24.54
C THR A 260 19.68 0.47 -23.46
N PRO A 261 19.81 -0.80 -23.83
CA PRO A 261 20.04 -1.90 -22.89
C PRO A 261 21.51 -1.92 -22.43
N ILE A 262 21.74 -2.30 -21.18
CA ILE A 262 23.04 -2.35 -20.51
C ILE A 262 23.34 -3.82 -20.15
N PRO A 263 24.54 -4.37 -20.42
CA PRO A 263 24.90 -5.69 -19.92
C PRO A 263 24.77 -5.77 -18.39
N LEU A 264 24.17 -6.84 -17.87
CA LEU A 264 23.95 -6.99 -16.43
C LEU A 264 25.25 -6.93 -15.64
N VAL A 265 26.28 -7.66 -16.08
CA VAL A 265 27.59 -7.71 -15.42
C VAL A 265 28.25 -6.32 -15.40
N LEU A 266 28.14 -5.55 -16.48
CA LEU A 266 28.63 -4.17 -16.54
C LEU A 266 27.95 -3.31 -15.48
N LEU A 267 26.62 -3.41 -15.37
CA LEU A 267 25.86 -2.65 -14.37
C LEU A 267 26.25 -3.06 -12.94
N MET A 268 26.48 -4.35 -12.69
CA MET A 268 26.94 -4.84 -11.38
C MET A 268 28.35 -4.35 -11.02
N ARG A 269 29.28 -4.30 -11.99
CA ARG A 269 30.61 -3.68 -11.79
C ARG A 269 30.49 -2.18 -11.49
N ALA A 270 29.62 -1.46 -12.19
CA ALA A 270 29.37 -0.03 -11.96
C ALA A 270 28.74 0.27 -10.59
N LEU A 271 28.00 -0.69 -10.02
CA LEU A 271 27.46 -0.61 -8.65
C LEU A 271 28.51 -0.90 -7.56
N GLY A 272 29.72 -1.32 -7.92
CA GLY A 272 30.83 -1.51 -6.99
C GLY A 272 31.21 -2.98 -6.74
N VAL A 273 30.60 -3.95 -7.43
CA VAL A 273 31.00 -5.36 -7.31
C VAL A 273 32.20 -5.62 -8.22
N ALA A 274 33.41 -5.51 -7.65
CA ALA A 274 34.66 -5.60 -8.41
C ALA A 274 35.07 -7.06 -8.72
N LYS A 275 34.83 -8.00 -7.81
CA LYS A 275 35.29 -9.39 -7.97
C LYS A 275 34.28 -10.22 -8.75
N ASP A 276 34.77 -10.93 -9.77
CA ASP A 276 33.96 -11.84 -10.58
C ASP A 276 33.32 -12.94 -9.74
N MET A 277 34.00 -13.38 -8.68
CA MET A 277 33.50 -14.39 -7.76
C MET A 277 32.23 -13.92 -7.02
N ASP A 278 32.13 -12.64 -6.69
CA ASP A 278 30.97 -12.06 -5.99
C ASP A 278 29.80 -11.87 -6.96
N ILE A 279 30.08 -11.42 -8.19
CA ILE A 279 29.09 -11.38 -9.29
C ILE A 279 28.53 -12.79 -9.53
N PHE A 280 29.42 -13.78 -9.63
CA PHE A 280 29.05 -15.16 -9.83
C PHE A 280 28.19 -15.71 -8.68
N ALA A 281 28.60 -15.47 -7.43
CA ALA A 281 27.87 -15.89 -6.24
C ALA A 281 26.46 -15.27 -6.16
N SER A 282 26.30 -14.01 -6.58
CA SER A 282 25.00 -13.33 -6.56
C SER A 282 24.00 -13.87 -7.60
N ILE A 283 24.48 -14.34 -8.75
CA ILE A 283 23.68 -14.94 -9.83
C ILE A 283 23.52 -16.45 -9.62
N ALA A 284 24.35 -17.06 -8.76
CA ALA A 284 24.47 -18.51 -8.60
C ALA A 284 23.11 -19.20 -8.48
N GLY A 285 22.87 -20.13 -9.40
CA GLY A 285 21.66 -20.95 -9.51
C GLY A 285 22.03 -22.40 -9.84
N PRO A 286 21.20 -23.11 -10.62
CA PRO A 286 21.52 -24.46 -11.07
C PRO A 286 22.89 -24.54 -11.76
N PRO A 287 23.63 -25.67 -11.68
CA PRO A 287 24.97 -25.80 -12.28
C PRO A 287 25.04 -25.41 -13.76
N GLU A 288 23.95 -25.60 -14.50
CA GLU A 288 23.84 -25.21 -15.91
C GLU A 288 23.80 -23.69 -16.12
N ALA A 289 23.28 -22.94 -15.15
CA ALA A 289 23.25 -21.47 -15.17
C ALA A 289 24.66 -20.87 -15.11
N MET A 290 25.62 -21.60 -14.50
CA MET A 290 27.02 -21.16 -14.37
C MET A 290 27.67 -20.87 -15.73
N LYS A 291 27.31 -21.66 -16.77
CA LYS A 291 27.82 -21.47 -18.13
C LYS A 291 27.45 -20.09 -18.69
N TYR A 292 26.22 -19.65 -18.46
CA TYR A 292 25.74 -18.35 -18.91
C TYR A 292 26.43 -17.22 -18.14
N THR A 293 26.59 -17.35 -16.82
CA THR A 293 27.27 -16.33 -16.01
C THR A 293 28.73 -16.15 -16.45
N VAL A 294 29.46 -17.24 -16.66
CA VAL A 294 30.85 -17.19 -17.14
C VAL A 294 30.94 -16.62 -18.56
N ALA A 295 30.01 -17.00 -19.45
CA ALA A 295 29.96 -16.44 -20.80
C ALA A 295 29.73 -14.92 -20.78
N ASN A 296 28.83 -14.43 -19.92
CA ASN A 296 28.57 -12.98 -19.79
C ASN A 296 29.77 -12.22 -19.21
N LEU A 297 30.52 -12.82 -18.28
CA LEU A 297 31.76 -12.24 -17.74
C LEU A 297 32.84 -12.13 -18.82
N ASN A 298 33.04 -13.20 -19.60
CA ASN A 298 34.04 -13.20 -20.68
C ASN A 298 33.65 -12.25 -21.82
N ASP A 299 32.38 -12.26 -22.26
CA ASP A 299 31.92 -11.38 -23.33
C ASP A 299 32.09 -9.89 -22.96
N LEU A 300 31.85 -9.53 -21.70
CA LEU A 300 32.06 -8.15 -21.25
C LEU A 300 33.50 -7.67 -21.46
N ARG A 301 34.48 -8.55 -21.23
CA ARG A 301 35.90 -8.24 -21.38
C ARG A 301 36.35 -8.30 -22.84
N ASP A 302 35.92 -9.33 -23.56
CA ASP A 302 36.46 -9.67 -24.87
C ASP A 302 35.73 -8.92 -26.02
N ASN A 303 34.55 -8.35 -25.77
CA ASN A 303 33.76 -7.61 -26.75
C ASN A 303 34.24 -6.16 -26.89
N GLU A 304 34.66 -5.77 -28.10
CA GLU A 304 35.17 -4.43 -28.43
C GLU A 304 34.16 -3.29 -28.15
N GLU A 305 32.85 -3.56 -28.13
CA GLU A 305 31.84 -2.54 -27.79
C GLU A 305 31.85 -2.18 -26.29
N TYR A 306 32.17 -3.16 -25.44
CA TYR A 306 32.19 -2.97 -23.99
C TYR A 306 33.62 -2.76 -23.50
N GLY A 307 34.48 -3.78 -23.60
CA GLY A 307 35.89 -3.72 -23.19
C GLY A 307 36.07 -3.28 -21.73
N VAL A 308 35.24 -3.80 -20.82
CA VAL A 308 35.20 -3.37 -19.40
C VAL A 308 35.63 -4.50 -18.49
N ASP A 309 36.63 -4.25 -17.64
CA ASP A 309 37.02 -5.17 -16.56
C ASP A 309 36.93 -4.52 -15.18
N THR A 310 37.12 -3.19 -15.08
CA THR A 310 37.08 -2.47 -13.81
C THR A 310 35.78 -1.69 -13.59
N SER A 311 35.48 -1.36 -12.33
CA SER A 311 34.33 -0.50 -11.99
C SER A 311 34.45 0.91 -12.57
N GLU A 312 35.66 1.44 -12.68
CA GLU A 312 35.93 2.77 -13.27
C GLU A 312 35.63 2.77 -14.78
N GLU A 313 36.06 1.73 -15.50
CA GLU A 313 35.74 1.53 -16.92
C GLU A 313 34.23 1.36 -17.14
N ALA A 314 33.54 0.65 -16.25
CA ALA A 314 32.08 0.48 -16.30
C ALA A 314 31.35 1.83 -16.17
N LEU A 315 31.77 2.68 -15.24
CA LEU A 315 31.22 4.03 -15.07
C LEU A 315 31.51 4.91 -16.28
N ALA A 316 32.74 4.88 -16.81
CA ALA A 316 33.13 5.63 -18.00
C ALA A 316 32.31 5.21 -19.24
N TRP A 317 32.00 3.92 -19.38
CA TRP A 317 31.12 3.41 -20.43
C TRP A 317 29.70 3.97 -20.29
N LEU A 318 29.15 3.98 -19.08
CA LEU A 318 27.82 4.56 -18.81
C LEU A 318 27.77 6.05 -19.11
N GLU A 319 28.79 6.82 -18.70
CA GLU A 319 28.89 8.25 -19.03
C GLU A 319 28.91 8.50 -20.54
N LYS A 320 29.71 7.72 -21.27
CA LYS A 320 29.83 7.83 -22.73
C LYS A 320 28.52 7.50 -23.43
N LYS A 321 27.75 6.54 -22.92
CA LYS A 321 26.51 6.07 -23.57
C LYS A 321 25.29 6.93 -23.23
N PHE A 322 25.14 7.35 -21.97
CA PHE A 322 23.93 8.04 -21.49
C PHE A 322 24.07 9.55 -21.37
N ALA A 323 25.29 10.08 -21.27
CA ALA A 323 25.55 11.49 -21.04
C ALA A 323 26.51 12.11 -22.09
N ALA A 324 26.58 11.51 -23.29
CA ALA A 324 27.42 11.99 -24.39
C ALA A 324 27.21 13.49 -24.68
N GLY A 325 28.31 14.22 -24.87
CA GLY A 325 28.28 15.65 -25.23
C GLY A 325 28.10 16.63 -24.07
N GLN A 326 28.01 16.17 -22.83
CA GLN A 326 27.89 17.01 -21.64
C GLN A 326 29.24 17.19 -20.92
N GLN A 327 29.38 18.26 -20.13
CA GLN A 327 30.57 18.50 -19.30
C GLN A 327 30.79 17.35 -18.31
N LYS A 328 32.05 17.05 -17.99
CA LYS A 328 32.43 15.87 -17.19
C LYS A 328 31.68 15.78 -15.86
N GLU A 329 31.63 16.88 -15.10
CA GLU A 329 30.94 16.96 -13.80
C GLU A 329 29.45 16.62 -13.92
N TYR A 330 28.78 17.14 -14.95
CA TYR A 330 27.37 16.83 -15.20
C TYR A 330 27.16 15.36 -15.62
N ARG A 331 28.10 14.77 -16.37
CA ARG A 331 28.06 13.35 -16.73
C ARG A 331 28.16 12.48 -15.48
N GLU A 332 29.13 12.74 -14.62
CA GLU A 332 29.33 12.02 -13.35
C GLU A 332 28.07 12.10 -12.47
N SER A 333 27.57 13.31 -12.22
CA SER A 333 26.35 13.53 -11.42
C SER A 333 25.12 12.81 -12.00
N ARG A 334 24.95 12.83 -13.32
CA ARG A 334 23.83 12.14 -13.99
C ARG A 334 23.90 10.62 -13.84
N ILE A 335 25.09 10.03 -13.94
CA ILE A 335 25.27 8.58 -13.75
C ILE A 335 25.09 8.19 -12.29
N GLN A 336 25.56 8.99 -11.34
CA GLN A 336 25.28 8.77 -9.92
C GLN A 336 23.77 8.79 -9.66
N ASN A 337 23.05 9.81 -10.15
CA ASN A 337 21.60 9.88 -10.04
C ASN A 337 20.88 8.68 -10.70
N LEU A 338 21.40 8.18 -11.83
CA LEU A 338 20.89 6.96 -12.47
C LEU A 338 21.02 5.72 -11.58
N LEU A 339 22.18 5.50 -10.99
CA LEU A 339 22.45 4.33 -10.12
C LEU A 339 21.71 4.44 -8.78
N ASP A 340 21.54 5.65 -8.27
CA ASP A 340 21.04 5.89 -6.91
C ASP A 340 19.51 6.09 -6.88
N ASN A 341 18.95 6.91 -7.75
CA ASN A 341 17.53 7.29 -7.69
C ASN A 341 16.65 6.62 -8.76
N GLU A 342 17.21 6.30 -9.92
CA GLU A 342 16.46 5.69 -11.02
C GLU A 342 16.45 4.15 -10.95
N LEU A 343 17.58 3.55 -10.58
CA LEU A 343 17.71 2.10 -10.44
C LEU A 343 17.23 1.64 -9.06
N LEU A 344 16.17 0.82 -9.05
CA LEU A 344 15.65 0.13 -7.85
C LEU A 344 15.54 1.02 -6.59
N PRO A 345 14.85 2.18 -6.63
CA PRO A 345 14.76 3.10 -5.49
C PRO A 345 14.22 2.48 -4.19
N HIS A 346 13.47 1.37 -4.26
CA HIS A 346 12.97 0.68 -3.06
C HIS A 346 14.08 0.10 -2.17
N LEU A 347 15.26 -0.20 -2.74
CA LEU A 347 16.42 -0.71 -1.99
C LEU A 347 17.27 0.41 -1.36
N GLY A 348 16.91 1.68 -1.64
CA GLY A 348 17.62 2.85 -1.12
C GLY A 348 18.24 3.72 -2.21
N SER A 349 18.50 4.98 -1.84
CA SER A 349 19.07 6.01 -2.72
C SER A 349 20.49 6.43 -2.33
N LYS A 350 21.05 5.86 -1.27
CA LYS A 350 22.41 6.18 -0.79
C LYS A 350 23.44 5.26 -1.44
N PHE A 351 24.68 5.75 -1.55
CA PHE A 351 25.82 5.00 -2.11
C PHE A 351 26.00 3.62 -1.47
N ASP A 352 25.85 3.51 -0.15
CA ASP A 352 26.00 2.26 0.61
C ASP A 352 24.99 1.18 0.18
N ASN A 353 23.87 1.56 -0.43
CA ASN A 353 22.86 0.61 -0.91
C ASN A 353 23.18 0.03 -2.29
N ARG A 354 24.25 0.47 -2.97
CA ARG A 354 24.56 -0.01 -4.33
C ARG A 354 24.92 -1.49 -4.36
N GLU A 355 25.64 -1.98 -3.36
CA GLU A 355 25.96 -3.42 -3.23
C GLU A 355 24.67 -4.26 -3.13
N LYS A 356 23.73 -3.81 -2.28
CA LYS A 356 22.42 -4.42 -2.13
C LYS A 356 21.62 -4.46 -3.44
N LYS A 357 21.67 -3.38 -4.24
CA LYS A 357 21.08 -3.35 -5.59
C LYS A 357 21.73 -4.37 -6.53
N ALA A 358 23.05 -4.52 -6.47
CA ALA A 358 23.76 -5.50 -7.29
C ALA A 358 23.37 -6.95 -6.93
N ILE A 359 23.26 -7.26 -5.65
CA ILE A 359 22.79 -8.58 -5.17
C ILE A 359 21.35 -8.85 -5.64
N PHE A 360 20.47 -7.85 -5.55
CA PHE A 360 19.09 -7.98 -6.02
C PHE A 360 19.02 -8.18 -7.54
N LEU A 361 19.86 -7.50 -8.33
CA LEU A 361 19.99 -7.74 -9.76
C LEU A 361 20.46 -9.17 -10.06
N GLY A 362 21.41 -9.70 -9.29
CA GLY A 362 21.85 -11.09 -9.36
C GLY A 362 20.71 -12.08 -9.13
N ARG A 363 19.84 -11.82 -8.14
CA ARG A 363 18.62 -12.59 -7.89
C ARG A 363 17.65 -12.56 -9.08
N ILE A 364 17.40 -11.39 -9.67
CA ILE A 364 16.52 -11.27 -10.86
C ILE A 364 17.10 -12.11 -12.00
N ALA A 365 18.39 -11.99 -12.26
CA ALA A 365 19.08 -12.72 -13.30
C ALA A 365 18.99 -14.23 -13.10
N ARG A 366 19.16 -14.70 -11.85
CA ARG A 366 18.98 -16.10 -11.49
C ARG A 366 17.58 -16.61 -11.84
N GLN A 367 16.53 -15.87 -11.51
CA GLN A 367 15.16 -16.27 -11.85
C GLN A 367 14.90 -16.33 -13.35
N VAL A 368 15.48 -15.41 -14.14
CA VAL A 368 15.43 -15.45 -15.61
C VAL A 368 16.15 -16.69 -16.16
N LEU A 369 17.34 -17.01 -15.62
CA LEU A 369 18.12 -18.18 -16.04
C LEU A 369 17.44 -19.49 -15.63
N GLU A 370 16.89 -19.59 -14.42
CA GLU A 370 16.12 -20.75 -13.97
C GLU A 370 14.93 -21.02 -14.89
N MET A 371 14.17 -19.98 -15.24
CA MET A 371 13.05 -20.13 -16.18
C MET A 371 13.53 -20.58 -17.56
N ALA A 372 14.69 -20.09 -18.01
CA ALA A 372 15.26 -20.46 -19.30
C ALA A 372 15.82 -21.89 -19.36
N ILE A 373 16.30 -22.42 -18.24
CA ILE A 373 16.97 -23.73 -18.16
C ILE A 373 15.98 -24.83 -17.78
N MET A 374 15.20 -24.60 -16.73
CA MET A 374 14.26 -25.58 -16.18
C MET A 374 12.89 -25.55 -16.89
N ASP A 375 12.74 -24.67 -17.88
CA ASP A 375 11.47 -24.39 -18.58
C ASP A 375 10.29 -24.11 -17.63
N LYS A 376 10.57 -23.48 -16.47
CA LYS A 376 9.53 -23.11 -15.50
C LYS A 376 8.44 -22.27 -16.16
N ASP A 377 7.22 -22.42 -15.66
CA ASP A 377 6.12 -21.56 -16.06
C ASP A 377 6.35 -20.11 -15.61
N PRO A 378 5.82 -19.12 -16.36
CA PRO A 378 5.84 -17.73 -15.94
C PRO A 378 5.23 -17.53 -14.55
N ASN A 379 5.64 -16.47 -13.85
CA ASN A 379 5.00 -16.15 -12.58
C ASN A 379 3.53 -15.77 -12.79
N ASP A 380 2.67 -16.36 -11.96
CA ASP A 380 1.26 -16.01 -11.92
C ASP A 380 1.07 -14.59 -11.38
N LYS A 381 0.68 -13.68 -12.27
CA LYS A 381 0.44 -12.28 -11.94
C LYS A 381 -0.90 -12.08 -11.25
N ASP A 382 -1.87 -12.96 -11.50
CA ASP A 382 -3.24 -12.87 -11.02
C ASP A 382 -3.43 -13.52 -9.65
N HIS A 383 -2.42 -14.25 -9.18
CA HIS A 383 -2.26 -14.62 -7.79
C HIS A 383 -2.33 -13.40 -6.86
N TYR A 384 -3.25 -13.42 -5.88
CA TYR A 384 -3.53 -12.25 -5.02
C TYR A 384 -2.36 -11.79 -4.14
N ALA A 385 -1.35 -12.64 -3.93
CA ALA A 385 -0.11 -12.24 -3.27
C ALA A 385 0.71 -11.20 -4.09
N ASN A 386 0.50 -11.20 -5.41
CA ASN A 386 1.08 -10.27 -6.38
C ASN A 386 0.13 -9.13 -6.75
N LYS A 387 -1.02 -9.00 -6.07
CA LYS A 387 -1.98 -7.91 -6.26
C LYS A 387 -2.11 -7.06 -5.00
N ARG A 388 -2.45 -5.80 -5.17
CA ARG A 388 -2.81 -4.86 -4.12
C ARG A 388 -4.09 -4.13 -4.49
N VAL A 389 -4.98 -4.00 -3.52
CA VAL A 389 -6.23 -3.25 -3.68
C VAL A 389 -6.00 -1.84 -3.15
N ARG A 390 -6.00 -0.86 -4.06
CA ARG A 390 -5.98 0.56 -3.72
C ARG A 390 -7.37 0.99 -3.31
N LEU A 391 -7.48 1.54 -2.10
CA LEU A 391 -8.72 2.00 -1.50
C LEU A 391 -8.89 3.51 -1.64
N ALA A 392 -10.00 4.05 -1.12
CA ALA A 392 -10.30 5.48 -1.16
C ALA A 392 -9.15 6.36 -0.65
N GLY A 393 -8.51 5.98 0.47
CA GLY A 393 -7.39 6.73 1.03
C GLY A 393 -6.17 6.77 0.10
N ASP A 394 -5.83 5.65 -0.55
CA ASP A 394 -4.69 5.60 -1.49
C ASP A 394 -4.93 6.46 -2.72
N LEU A 395 -6.15 6.42 -3.25
CA LEU A 395 -6.54 7.21 -4.39
C LEU A 395 -6.49 8.70 -4.05
N VAL A 396 -7.09 9.09 -2.92
CA VAL A 396 -7.10 10.48 -2.43
C VAL A 396 -5.68 10.98 -2.14
N GLU A 397 -4.81 10.14 -1.59
CA GLU A 397 -3.40 10.45 -1.39
C GLU A 397 -2.70 10.83 -2.71
N ASP A 398 -2.81 9.98 -3.74
CA ASP A 398 -2.23 10.22 -5.07
C ASP A 398 -2.74 11.55 -5.67
N LEU A 399 -4.05 11.81 -5.54
CA LEU A 399 -4.67 13.04 -6.03
C LEU A 399 -4.22 14.27 -5.25
N PHE A 400 -4.13 14.17 -3.91
CA PHE A 400 -3.67 15.25 -3.05
C PHE A 400 -2.21 15.61 -3.34
N ARG A 401 -1.32 14.61 -3.51
CA ARG A 401 0.09 14.80 -3.86
C ARG A 401 0.26 15.66 -5.12
N VAL A 402 -0.42 15.29 -6.20
CA VAL A 402 -0.35 16.00 -7.49
C VAL A 402 -1.05 17.37 -7.45
N SER A 403 -2.03 17.55 -6.56
CA SER A 403 -2.75 18.82 -6.41
C SER A 403 -1.97 19.81 -5.54
N LEU A 404 -1.35 19.33 -4.45
CA LEU A 404 -0.52 20.14 -3.58
C LEU A 404 0.79 20.55 -4.25
N GLN A 405 1.44 19.66 -5.02
CA GLN A 405 2.58 20.03 -5.86
C GLN A 405 2.24 21.16 -6.84
N GLN A 406 1.04 21.14 -7.42
CA GLN A 406 0.59 22.21 -8.31
C GLN A 406 0.38 23.53 -7.54
N LEU A 407 -0.24 23.47 -6.37
CA LEU A 407 -0.42 24.64 -5.50
C LEU A 407 0.92 25.24 -5.08
N ALA A 408 1.89 24.41 -4.69
CA ALA A 408 3.20 24.87 -4.25
C ALA A 408 4.03 25.46 -5.40
N ARG A 409 3.92 24.94 -6.62
CA ARG A 409 4.51 25.58 -7.82
C ARG A 409 3.85 26.93 -8.13
N ASP A 410 2.53 27.02 -7.99
CA ASP A 410 1.82 28.28 -8.17
C ASP A 410 2.23 29.30 -7.11
N LEU A 411 2.34 28.89 -5.85
CA LEU A 411 2.81 29.72 -4.75
C LEU A 411 4.21 30.29 -5.04
N LYS A 412 5.16 29.43 -5.47
CA LYS A 412 6.51 29.87 -5.89
C LYS A 412 6.42 30.99 -6.94
N TYR A 413 5.68 30.75 -8.02
CA TYR A 413 5.51 31.72 -9.09
C TYR A 413 4.87 33.05 -8.63
N GLN A 414 3.85 33.00 -7.76
CA GLN A 414 3.23 34.22 -7.25
C GLN A 414 4.16 35.00 -6.32
N LEU A 415 4.93 34.31 -5.47
CA LEU A 415 5.90 34.95 -4.58
C LEU A 415 7.02 35.65 -5.36
N GLU A 416 7.59 34.99 -6.38
CA GLU A 416 8.59 35.59 -7.27
C GLU A 416 8.04 36.83 -7.97
N ARG A 417 6.80 36.77 -8.46
CA ARG A 417 6.14 37.90 -9.11
C ARG A 417 5.85 39.06 -8.13
N HIS A 418 5.48 38.75 -6.90
CA HIS A 418 5.25 39.76 -5.85
C HIS A 418 6.56 40.43 -5.44
N HIS A 419 7.63 39.66 -5.28
CA HIS A 419 8.98 40.16 -5.00
C HIS A 419 9.46 41.09 -6.12
N ASN A 420 9.35 40.68 -7.38
CA ASN A 420 9.73 41.50 -8.54
C ASN A 420 8.93 42.83 -8.62
N ARG A 421 7.76 42.90 -8.00
CA ARG A 421 6.92 44.11 -7.90
C ARG A 421 7.19 44.92 -6.63
N LYS A 422 8.18 44.55 -5.81
CA LYS A 422 8.51 45.15 -4.52
C LYS A 422 7.31 45.23 -3.57
N ARG A 423 6.45 44.21 -3.61
CA ARG A 423 5.32 44.08 -2.68
C ARG A 423 5.76 43.30 -1.44
N GLU A 424 5.07 43.51 -0.33
CA GLU A 424 5.26 42.71 0.87
C GLU A 424 4.92 41.24 0.58
N LEU A 425 5.80 40.34 1.00
CA LEU A 425 5.64 38.89 0.81
C LEU A 425 4.79 38.34 1.95
N ARG A 426 3.50 38.14 1.69
CA ARG A 426 2.58 37.43 2.58
C ARG A 426 1.99 36.23 1.86
N ILE A 427 2.08 35.04 2.46
CA ILE A 427 1.58 33.79 1.87
C ILE A 427 0.08 33.91 1.60
N SER A 428 -0.69 34.35 2.60
CA SER A 428 -2.13 34.60 2.49
C SER A 428 -2.55 35.44 1.27
N SER A 429 -1.70 36.37 0.81
CA SER A 429 -1.98 37.22 -0.36
C SER A 429 -1.59 36.59 -1.71
N CYS A 430 -0.62 35.66 -1.69
CA CYS A 430 -0.07 35.02 -2.89
C CYS A 430 -0.72 33.66 -3.16
N LEU A 431 -1.29 33.03 -2.14
CA LEU A 431 -1.90 31.72 -2.24
C LEU A 431 -3.29 31.79 -2.86
N ARG A 432 -3.60 30.85 -3.76
CA ARG A 432 -4.91 30.72 -4.41
C ARG A 432 -5.58 29.40 -4.02
N PRO A 433 -6.48 29.38 -3.01
CA PRO A 433 -7.10 28.15 -2.50
C PRO A 433 -7.86 27.31 -3.54
N ASP A 434 -8.35 27.96 -4.60
CA ASP A 434 -9.10 27.30 -5.68
C ASP A 434 -8.26 26.33 -6.51
N VAL A 435 -6.94 26.52 -6.57
CA VAL A 435 -6.03 25.66 -7.36
C VAL A 435 -6.05 24.22 -6.84
N LEU A 436 -6.04 24.06 -5.51
CA LEU A 436 -6.14 22.75 -4.85
C LEU A 436 -7.56 22.18 -5.00
N THR A 437 -8.56 22.97 -4.61
CA THR A 437 -9.96 22.56 -4.52
C THR A 437 -10.52 22.13 -5.87
N THR A 438 -10.29 22.92 -6.92
CA THR A 438 -10.86 22.69 -8.26
C THR A 438 -10.34 21.40 -8.88
N LYS A 439 -9.04 21.10 -8.68
CA LYS A 439 -8.42 19.89 -9.23
C LYS A 439 -8.96 18.62 -8.57
N ILE A 440 -9.11 18.65 -7.25
CA ILE A 440 -9.70 17.54 -6.48
C ILE A 440 -11.16 17.33 -6.89
N MET A 441 -11.92 18.41 -7.01
CA MET A 441 -13.32 18.39 -7.43
C MET A 441 -13.52 17.83 -8.83
N HIS A 442 -12.71 18.28 -9.79
CA HIS A 442 -12.79 17.79 -11.16
C HIS A 442 -12.55 16.28 -11.22
N ALA A 443 -11.53 15.77 -10.51
CA ALA A 443 -11.23 14.34 -10.47
C ALA A 443 -12.37 13.53 -9.85
N LEU A 444 -12.94 14.00 -8.74
CA LEU A 444 -14.08 13.34 -8.09
C LEU A 444 -15.37 13.42 -8.91
N ALA A 445 -15.65 14.53 -9.60
CA ALA A 445 -16.87 14.68 -10.39
C ALA A 445 -16.83 13.90 -11.71
N THR A 446 -15.67 13.83 -12.37
CA THR A 446 -15.53 13.16 -13.68
C THR A 446 -15.13 11.70 -13.56
N GLY A 447 -14.49 11.30 -12.46
CA GLY A 447 -13.90 9.97 -12.31
C GLY A 447 -12.57 9.79 -13.06
N ASN A 448 -12.03 10.85 -13.67
CA ASN A 448 -10.70 10.86 -14.26
C ASN A 448 -9.66 11.16 -13.17
N TRP A 449 -8.74 10.22 -12.94
CA TRP A 449 -7.76 10.28 -11.87
C TRP A 449 -6.34 10.51 -12.39
N VAL A 450 -5.43 10.76 -11.46
CA VAL A 450 -4.00 10.88 -11.78
C VAL A 450 -3.44 9.57 -12.32
N GLY A 451 -2.45 9.68 -13.23
CA GLY A 451 -1.83 8.52 -13.87
C GLY A 451 -2.65 7.89 -15.00
N GLY A 452 -3.62 8.62 -15.58
CA GLY A 452 -4.39 8.16 -16.74
C GLY A 452 -5.50 7.16 -16.42
N ARG A 453 -5.80 6.95 -15.13
CA ARG A 453 -6.89 6.07 -14.69
C ARG A 453 -8.24 6.77 -14.88
N SER A 454 -9.26 6.02 -15.30
CA SER A 454 -10.62 6.53 -15.49
C SER A 454 -11.65 5.63 -14.79
N GLY A 455 -12.82 6.19 -14.50
CA GLY A 455 -13.90 5.47 -13.82
C GLY A 455 -13.67 5.17 -12.34
N VAL A 456 -12.73 5.90 -11.70
CA VAL A 456 -12.38 5.72 -10.28
C VAL A 456 -13.50 6.21 -9.36
N SER A 457 -14.12 7.35 -9.70
CA SER A 457 -15.27 7.91 -8.99
C SER A 457 -16.55 7.71 -9.80
N GLN A 458 -17.51 6.99 -9.22
CA GLN A 458 -18.80 6.65 -9.86
C GLN A 458 -19.96 7.23 -9.07
N LEU A 459 -21.09 7.49 -9.74
CA LEU A 459 -22.33 7.86 -9.06
C LEU A 459 -22.80 6.67 -8.22
N LEU A 460 -23.06 6.88 -6.92
CA LEU A 460 -23.50 5.80 -6.04
C LEU A 460 -24.85 5.26 -6.54
N ASP A 461 -24.98 3.94 -6.60
CA ASP A 461 -26.22 3.31 -7.04
C ASP A 461 -27.16 3.20 -5.83
N ARG A 462 -28.28 3.92 -5.88
CA ARG A 462 -29.32 3.95 -4.84
C ARG A 462 -30.59 3.20 -5.22
N THR A 463 -30.54 2.32 -6.23
CA THR A 463 -31.71 1.52 -6.67
C THR A 463 -32.28 0.67 -5.52
N THR A 464 -31.41 0.01 -4.75
CA THR A 464 -31.76 -0.70 -3.51
C THR A 464 -30.66 -0.52 -2.48
N TYR A 465 -30.97 -0.79 -1.21
CA TYR A 465 -29.97 -0.78 -0.14
C TYR A 465 -28.80 -1.72 -0.43
N LEU A 466 -29.10 -2.92 -0.94
CA LEU A 466 -28.08 -3.91 -1.29
C LEU A 466 -27.22 -3.45 -2.48
N SER A 467 -27.81 -2.75 -3.46
CA SER A 467 -27.03 -2.22 -4.59
C SER A 467 -26.01 -1.17 -4.13
N ALA A 468 -26.39 -0.30 -3.20
CA ALA A 468 -25.48 0.69 -2.63
C ALA A 468 -24.30 0.00 -1.92
N LEU A 469 -24.58 -1.00 -1.07
CA LEU A 469 -23.56 -1.80 -0.39
C LEU A 469 -22.65 -2.54 -1.37
N SER A 470 -23.23 -3.22 -2.37
CA SER A 470 -22.48 -3.91 -3.42
C SER A 470 -21.56 -2.93 -4.17
N HIS A 471 -22.04 -1.74 -4.51
CA HIS A 471 -21.28 -0.74 -5.23
C HIS A 471 -20.07 -0.25 -4.43
N MET A 472 -20.23 -0.02 -3.12
CA MET A 472 -19.14 0.43 -2.25
C MET A 472 -18.07 -0.64 -1.96
N ARG A 473 -18.42 -1.92 -2.16
CA ARG A 473 -17.53 -3.08 -1.95
C ARG A 473 -16.92 -3.61 -3.25
N ARG A 474 -17.11 -2.89 -4.36
CA ARG A 474 -16.62 -3.25 -5.68
C ARG A 474 -15.11 -3.04 -5.80
N VAL A 475 -14.46 -4.00 -6.43
CA VAL A 475 -13.04 -3.99 -6.80
C VAL A 475 -12.96 -4.10 -8.32
N THR A 476 -12.26 -3.18 -8.97
CA THR A 476 -12.11 -3.17 -10.43
C THR A 476 -10.65 -3.30 -10.85
N SER A 477 -10.42 -4.12 -11.88
CA SER A 477 -9.14 -4.20 -12.58
C SER A 477 -9.00 -3.03 -13.56
N PRO A 478 -7.82 -2.40 -13.68
CA PRO A 478 -7.55 -1.29 -14.59
C PRO A 478 -7.28 -1.75 -16.04
N LEU A 479 -7.47 -3.04 -16.33
CA LEU A 479 -7.23 -3.61 -17.66
C LEU A 479 -8.23 -3.11 -18.71
N VAL A 480 -7.82 -3.17 -19.97
CA VAL A 480 -8.61 -2.69 -21.09
C VAL A 480 -9.76 -3.67 -21.35
N ARG A 481 -11.00 -3.18 -21.16
CA ARG A 481 -12.22 -4.02 -21.23
C ARG A 481 -12.47 -4.69 -22.57
N SER A 482 -11.99 -4.10 -23.68
CA SER A 482 -12.15 -4.63 -25.03
C SER A 482 -11.19 -5.77 -25.36
N GLN A 483 -10.12 -5.96 -24.58
CA GLN A 483 -9.16 -7.02 -24.83
C GLN A 483 -9.58 -8.33 -24.11
N PRO A 484 -9.35 -9.50 -24.75
CA PRO A 484 -9.66 -10.79 -24.16
C PRO A 484 -8.56 -11.21 -23.17
N HIS A 485 -8.64 -10.67 -21.96
CA HIS A 485 -7.77 -11.06 -20.85
C HIS A 485 -8.28 -12.35 -20.18
N PHE A 486 -8.11 -13.51 -20.81
CA PHE A 486 -8.66 -14.78 -20.30
C PHE A 486 -8.21 -15.09 -18.86
N GLU A 487 -6.89 -15.17 -18.62
CA GLU A 487 -6.32 -15.48 -17.29
C GLU A 487 -6.78 -14.50 -16.21
N ALA A 488 -6.82 -13.20 -16.51
CA ALA A 488 -7.23 -12.18 -15.53
C ALA A 488 -8.75 -12.17 -15.24
N ARG A 489 -9.57 -12.70 -16.16
CA ARG A 489 -11.03 -12.80 -16.01
C ARG A 489 -11.44 -14.07 -15.29
N ASP A 490 -10.61 -15.10 -15.33
CA ASP A 490 -10.90 -16.38 -14.68
C ASP A 490 -10.96 -16.25 -13.15
N LEU A 491 -11.73 -17.16 -12.54
CA LEU A 491 -11.83 -17.26 -11.10
C LEU A 491 -10.56 -17.92 -10.54
N HIS A 492 -9.62 -17.09 -10.11
CA HIS A 492 -8.36 -17.56 -9.55
C HIS A 492 -8.55 -18.16 -8.13
N PRO A 493 -7.95 -19.32 -7.80
CA PRO A 493 -8.15 -19.99 -6.50
C PRO A 493 -7.87 -19.11 -5.26
N THR A 494 -6.86 -18.25 -5.32
CA THR A 494 -6.50 -17.34 -4.20
C THR A 494 -7.55 -16.27 -3.90
N GLN A 495 -8.55 -16.10 -4.76
CA GLN A 495 -9.71 -15.24 -4.52
C GLN A 495 -10.65 -15.81 -3.44
N TRP A 496 -10.49 -17.09 -3.07
CA TRP A 496 -11.30 -17.75 -2.04
C TRP A 496 -11.32 -16.97 -0.72
N GLY A 497 -12.52 -16.62 -0.25
CA GLY A 497 -12.72 -15.85 0.98
C GLY A 497 -12.29 -14.39 0.90
N ARG A 498 -11.81 -13.90 -0.25
CA ARG A 498 -11.40 -12.50 -0.48
C ARG A 498 -12.33 -11.77 -1.43
N LEU A 499 -12.72 -12.43 -2.52
CA LEU A 499 -13.68 -11.94 -3.48
C LEU A 499 -14.86 -12.89 -3.60
N CYS A 500 -16.01 -12.35 -3.97
CA CYS A 500 -17.20 -13.14 -4.27
C CYS A 500 -17.00 -13.87 -5.62
N PRO A 501 -17.14 -15.21 -5.68
CA PRO A 501 -17.01 -15.95 -6.93
C PRO A 501 -18.17 -15.73 -7.90
N ASN A 502 -19.33 -15.26 -7.39
CA ASN A 502 -20.56 -15.12 -8.17
C ASN A 502 -20.83 -13.68 -8.61
N GLU A 503 -20.40 -12.70 -7.82
CA GLU A 503 -20.78 -11.29 -8.03
C GLU A 503 -19.81 -10.61 -9.00
N THR A 504 -20.13 -10.72 -10.29
CA THR A 504 -19.48 -10.01 -11.39
C THR A 504 -20.54 -9.59 -12.42
N PRO A 505 -20.49 -8.37 -12.97
CA PRO A 505 -21.44 -7.95 -14.00
C PRO A 505 -21.20 -8.70 -15.30
N GLU A 506 -22.28 -9.00 -16.03
CA GLU A 506 -22.22 -9.60 -17.36
C GLU A 506 -21.58 -8.66 -18.41
N GLY A 507 -21.29 -9.21 -19.59
CA GLY A 507 -20.71 -8.47 -20.71
C GLY A 507 -19.22 -8.20 -20.57
N GLN A 508 -18.75 -7.06 -21.09
CA GLN A 508 -17.30 -6.76 -21.18
C GLN A 508 -16.61 -6.62 -19.82
N ASN A 509 -17.36 -6.40 -18.75
CA ASN A 509 -16.83 -6.25 -17.39
C ASN A 509 -16.69 -7.59 -16.64
N CYS A 510 -17.20 -8.69 -17.20
CA CYS A 510 -17.18 -10.01 -16.57
C CYS A 510 -15.76 -10.43 -16.21
N GLY A 511 -15.51 -10.73 -14.94
CA GLY A 511 -14.20 -11.10 -14.41
C GLY A 511 -13.21 -9.93 -14.22
N LEU A 512 -13.50 -8.72 -14.70
CA LEU A 512 -12.67 -7.53 -14.46
C LEU A 512 -13.22 -6.66 -13.32
N VAL A 513 -14.53 -6.68 -13.13
CA VAL A 513 -15.22 -6.05 -12.00
C VAL A 513 -15.69 -7.16 -11.09
N LYS A 514 -15.23 -7.12 -9.83
CA LYS A 514 -15.47 -8.13 -8.81
C LYS A 514 -15.94 -7.43 -7.54
N ASN A 515 -16.45 -8.20 -6.59
CA ASN A 515 -16.87 -7.67 -5.30
C ASN A 515 -16.13 -8.36 -4.15
N ALA A 516 -15.85 -7.61 -3.09
CA ALA A 516 -15.19 -8.15 -1.90
C ALA A 516 -16.09 -9.17 -1.18
N ALA A 517 -15.51 -10.27 -0.71
CA ALA A 517 -16.20 -11.25 0.14
C ALA A 517 -16.62 -10.61 1.48
N GLN A 518 -17.55 -11.21 2.21
CA GLN A 518 -18.17 -10.58 3.39
C GLN A 518 -17.16 -10.30 4.53
N MET A 519 -16.43 -11.33 4.97
CA MET A 519 -15.43 -11.22 6.04
C MET A 519 -14.03 -11.03 5.46
N ILE A 520 -13.72 -9.78 5.12
CA ILE A 520 -12.41 -9.38 4.64
C ILE A 520 -11.93 -8.15 5.39
N ASP A 521 -10.61 -8.02 5.49
CA ASP A 521 -9.96 -6.77 5.79
C ASP A 521 -8.93 -6.43 4.72
N VAL A 522 -8.52 -5.17 4.67
CA VAL A 522 -7.44 -4.73 3.78
C VAL A 522 -6.32 -4.20 4.64
N SER A 523 -5.11 -4.70 4.45
CA SER A 523 -3.97 -4.32 5.29
C SER A 523 -3.71 -2.82 5.25
N GLU A 524 -3.42 -2.27 6.42
CA GLU A 524 -2.82 -0.95 6.58
C GLU A 524 -1.29 -1.07 6.55
N GLU A 525 -0.63 0.07 6.38
CA GLU A 525 0.82 0.13 6.38
C GLU A 525 1.36 0.06 7.81
N VAL A 526 2.33 -0.83 8.01
CA VAL A 526 3.10 -0.92 9.24
C VAL A 526 4.52 -0.44 8.94
N PRO A 527 5.07 0.51 9.71
CA PRO A 527 6.42 1.01 9.48
C PRO A 527 7.43 -0.13 9.38
N GLU A 528 8.19 -0.15 8.28
CA GLU A 528 9.17 -1.21 8.03
C GLU A 528 10.26 -1.22 9.11
N GLU A 529 10.64 -0.06 9.62
CA GLU A 529 11.69 0.10 10.61
C GLU A 529 11.36 -0.61 11.94
N ASP A 530 10.09 -0.59 12.37
CA ASP A 530 9.65 -1.30 13.57
C ASP A 530 9.82 -2.82 13.41
N VAL A 531 9.48 -3.33 12.22
CA VAL A 531 9.62 -4.76 11.90
C VAL A 531 11.08 -5.14 11.72
N LYS A 532 11.88 -4.30 11.05
CA LYS A 532 13.33 -4.47 10.88
C LYS A 532 14.04 -4.51 12.23
N ALA A 533 13.69 -3.64 13.18
CA ALA A 533 14.23 -3.66 14.54
C ALA A 533 13.93 -5.00 15.25
N LEU A 534 12.69 -5.47 15.18
CA LEU A 534 12.29 -6.77 15.75
C LEU A 534 13.00 -7.96 15.10
N LEU A 535 13.34 -7.86 13.81
CA LEU A 535 14.10 -8.88 13.09
C LEU A 535 15.57 -8.93 13.55
N LYS A 536 16.19 -7.77 13.79
CA LYS A 536 17.53 -7.71 14.40
C LYS A 536 17.55 -8.39 15.76
N GLU A 537 16.58 -8.08 16.61
CA GLU A 537 16.42 -8.75 17.91
C GLU A 537 16.20 -10.26 17.81
N ALA A 538 15.58 -10.72 16.71
CA ALA A 538 15.38 -12.14 16.45
C ALA A 538 16.62 -12.85 15.88
N GLY A 539 17.73 -12.11 15.67
CA GLY A 539 19.01 -12.65 15.21
C GLY A 539 19.18 -12.63 13.69
N VAL A 540 18.43 -11.79 12.97
CA VAL A 540 18.69 -11.52 11.55
C VAL A 540 19.93 -10.62 11.44
N ASP A 541 20.90 -11.06 10.64
CA ASP A 541 22.12 -10.34 10.34
C ASP A 541 21.87 -9.40 9.13
N ASP A 542 21.90 -8.09 9.37
CA ASP A 542 21.63 -7.05 8.38
C ASP A 542 22.87 -6.65 7.56
N ASN A 543 24.06 -7.12 7.94
CA ASN A 543 25.28 -6.91 7.17
C ASN A 543 26.15 -8.19 7.13
N PRO A 544 25.65 -9.24 6.46
CA PRO A 544 26.35 -10.52 6.42
C PRO A 544 27.64 -10.42 5.61
N GLU A 545 28.71 -11.08 6.08
CA GLU A 545 30.00 -11.20 5.34
C GLU A 545 29.85 -11.91 3.98
N GLY A 546 28.72 -12.59 3.75
CA GLY A 546 28.37 -13.16 2.45
C GLY A 546 26.93 -13.68 2.39
N TRP A 547 26.36 -13.68 1.19
CA TRP A 547 24.93 -13.96 0.95
C TRP A 547 24.58 -15.44 0.66
N ALA A 548 25.56 -16.34 0.80
CA ALA A 548 25.42 -17.74 0.40
C ALA A 548 24.97 -18.69 1.55
N ASP A 549 25.34 -18.39 2.81
CA ASP A 549 25.08 -19.26 3.96
C ASP A 549 23.90 -18.76 4.80
N GLY A 550 22.69 -19.22 4.47
CA GLY A 550 21.47 -18.94 5.22
C GLY A 550 20.25 -18.72 4.32
N SER A 551 19.17 -18.22 4.93
CA SER A 551 17.98 -17.76 4.22
C SER A 551 17.90 -16.24 4.22
N ARG A 552 17.60 -15.65 3.07
CA ARG A 552 17.50 -14.20 2.91
C ARG A 552 16.14 -13.73 3.38
N ILE A 553 16.14 -12.70 4.20
CA ILE A 553 14.93 -12.11 4.79
C ILE A 553 14.58 -10.88 3.97
N HIS A 554 13.39 -10.88 3.38
CA HIS A 554 12.87 -9.79 2.55
C HIS A 554 11.75 -9.09 3.30
N VAL A 555 11.79 -7.76 3.37
CA VAL A 555 10.72 -6.91 3.92
C VAL A 555 10.19 -6.05 2.78
N ASN A 556 8.96 -6.26 2.31
CA ASN A 556 8.37 -5.57 1.15
C ASN A 556 9.25 -5.57 -0.13
N GLY A 557 10.01 -6.65 -0.35
CA GLY A 557 10.96 -6.81 -1.46
C GLY A 557 12.36 -6.27 -1.17
N ASP A 558 12.55 -5.54 -0.08
CA ASP A 558 13.86 -5.09 0.40
C ASP A 558 14.64 -6.24 1.05
N ILE A 559 15.85 -6.51 0.58
CA ILE A 559 16.71 -7.57 1.15
C ILE A 559 17.28 -7.08 2.48
N PHE A 560 16.61 -7.36 3.59
CA PHE A 560 17.00 -6.83 4.88
C PHE A 560 18.26 -7.51 5.44
N GLY A 561 18.37 -8.83 5.31
CA GLY A 561 19.48 -9.56 5.91
C GLY A 561 19.40 -11.07 5.72
N LEU A 562 20.22 -11.80 6.47
CA LEU A 562 20.30 -13.27 6.46
C LEU A 562 19.95 -13.86 7.82
N HIS A 563 19.38 -15.07 7.80
CA HIS A 563 19.16 -15.84 9.01
C HIS A 563 19.44 -17.33 8.77
N LYS A 564 20.26 -17.93 9.64
CA LYS A 564 20.70 -19.35 9.50
C LYS A 564 19.61 -20.38 9.79
N ARG A 565 18.56 -20.01 10.54
CA ARG A 565 17.49 -20.92 11.01
C ARG A 565 16.08 -20.36 10.70
N PRO A 566 15.66 -20.26 9.44
CA PRO A 566 14.42 -19.59 9.04
C PRO A 566 13.17 -20.16 9.71
N HIS A 567 13.06 -21.48 9.90
CA HIS A 567 11.90 -22.09 10.57
C HIS A 567 11.67 -21.59 12.00
N LYS A 568 12.76 -21.37 12.76
CA LYS A 568 12.67 -20.84 14.12
C LYS A 568 12.24 -19.38 14.11
N LEU A 569 12.76 -18.60 13.15
CA LEU A 569 12.38 -17.21 12.95
C LEU A 569 10.88 -17.09 12.65
N VAL A 570 10.36 -17.86 11.69
CA VAL A 570 8.92 -17.83 11.35
C VAL A 570 8.05 -18.23 12.54
N SER A 571 8.42 -19.29 13.25
CA SER A 571 7.66 -19.73 14.43
C SER A 571 7.70 -18.70 15.58
N GLN A 572 8.83 -18.03 15.78
CA GLN A 572 8.96 -16.95 16.75
C GLN A 572 8.16 -15.71 16.33
N PHE A 573 8.18 -15.38 15.04
CA PHE A 573 7.43 -14.26 14.48
C PHE A 573 5.93 -14.45 14.65
N LYS A 574 5.38 -15.60 14.22
CA LYS A 574 3.96 -15.93 14.38
C LYS A 574 3.54 -15.92 15.86
N ARG A 575 4.37 -16.43 16.77
CA ARG A 575 4.10 -16.35 18.23
C ARG A 575 4.07 -14.91 18.75
N ARG A 576 4.99 -14.05 18.31
CA ARG A 576 5.00 -12.61 18.68
C ARG A 576 3.78 -11.88 18.13
N ARG A 577 3.34 -12.20 16.91
CA ARG A 577 2.10 -11.67 16.32
C ARG A 577 0.86 -12.10 17.11
N ARG A 578 0.75 -13.39 17.45
CA ARG A 578 -0.35 -13.94 18.26
C ARG A 578 -0.38 -13.42 19.70
N SER A 579 0.73 -12.91 20.22
CA SER A 579 0.79 -12.27 21.54
C SER A 579 0.62 -10.74 21.48
N GLY A 580 0.22 -10.17 20.34
CA GLY A 580 0.05 -8.73 20.15
C GLY A 580 1.32 -7.88 20.11
N ARG A 581 2.53 -8.49 20.08
CA ARG A 581 3.79 -7.73 19.98
C ARG A 581 4.08 -7.24 18.57
N ILE A 582 3.54 -7.93 17.57
CA ILE A 582 3.61 -7.56 16.16
C ILE A 582 2.19 -7.31 15.71
N ARG A 583 1.99 -6.24 14.93
CA ARG A 583 0.68 -5.93 14.35
C ARG A 583 0.11 -7.12 13.58
N PRO A 584 -1.18 -7.47 13.75
CA PRO A 584 -1.80 -8.63 13.11
C PRO A 584 -1.76 -8.63 11.58
N GLU A 585 -1.67 -7.46 10.93
CA GLU A 585 -1.66 -7.37 9.47
C GLU A 585 -0.32 -7.80 8.85
N VAL A 586 0.76 -7.85 9.61
CA VAL A 586 2.09 -8.22 9.07
C VAL A 586 2.11 -9.71 8.77
N SER A 587 2.36 -10.08 7.51
CA SER A 587 2.44 -11.49 7.09
C SER A 587 3.86 -11.98 6.98
N ILE A 588 4.04 -13.30 7.13
CA ILE A 588 5.32 -13.97 6.98
C ILE A 588 5.16 -15.31 6.25
N ARG A 589 5.97 -15.53 5.21
CA ARG A 589 6.04 -16.76 4.42
C ARG A 589 7.48 -17.25 4.32
N HIS A 590 7.69 -18.56 4.36
CA HIS A 590 9.00 -19.16 4.15
C HIS A 590 9.04 -19.96 2.85
N ASP A 591 9.72 -19.42 1.84
CA ASP A 591 10.02 -20.11 0.60
C ASP A 591 11.24 -21.02 0.79
N HIS A 592 10.96 -22.30 1.00
CA HIS A 592 11.96 -23.35 1.19
C HIS A 592 12.85 -23.58 -0.03
N GLU A 593 12.31 -23.41 -1.24
CA GLU A 593 13.01 -23.71 -2.48
C GLU A 593 14.09 -22.66 -2.75
N ASN A 594 13.72 -21.39 -2.60
CA ASN A 594 14.62 -20.27 -2.88
C ASN A 594 15.45 -19.81 -1.67
N ARG A 595 15.23 -20.42 -0.49
CA ARG A 595 15.80 -20.00 0.80
C ARG A 595 15.50 -18.53 1.10
N ASP A 596 14.27 -18.11 0.82
CA ASP A 596 13.82 -16.75 1.03
C ASP A 596 12.70 -16.74 2.09
N VAL A 597 12.69 -15.75 2.97
CA VAL A 597 11.58 -15.48 3.88
C VAL A 597 11.00 -14.14 3.48
N PHE A 598 9.72 -14.11 3.14
CA PHE A 598 9.01 -12.90 2.75
C PHE A 598 8.19 -12.38 3.93
N ILE A 599 8.38 -11.10 4.25
CA ILE A 599 7.61 -10.38 5.24
C ILE A 599 6.97 -9.19 4.54
N ASN A 600 5.64 -9.10 4.63
CA ASN A 600 4.90 -8.00 4.03
C ASN A 600 4.28 -7.13 5.13
N THR A 601 4.63 -5.84 5.12
CA THR A 601 4.08 -4.80 6.00
C THR A 601 3.29 -3.76 5.21
N ASP A 602 3.20 -3.93 3.89
CA ASP A 602 2.57 -3.00 2.99
C ASP A 602 1.03 -3.05 3.05
N ARG A 603 0.43 -1.94 2.65
CA ARG A 603 -1.02 -1.75 2.60
C ARG A 603 -1.65 -2.30 1.33
N GLY A 604 -2.96 -2.54 1.36
CA GLY A 604 -3.72 -3.00 0.19
C GLY A 604 -3.71 -4.52 -0.02
N ARG A 605 -3.17 -5.31 0.92
CA ARG A 605 -3.28 -6.78 0.88
C ARG A 605 -4.66 -7.18 1.37
N MET A 606 -5.33 -8.05 0.62
CA MET A 606 -6.63 -8.60 1.03
C MET A 606 -6.42 -9.72 2.05
N LEU A 607 -6.88 -9.48 3.26
CA LEU A 607 -6.77 -10.38 4.41
C LEU A 607 -8.10 -11.09 4.64
N ARG A 608 -8.04 -12.37 5.01
CA ARG A 608 -9.21 -13.11 5.51
C ARG A 608 -8.93 -13.64 6.91
N PRO A 609 -9.94 -13.67 7.80
CA PRO A 609 -9.75 -14.15 9.16
C PRO A 609 -9.85 -15.67 9.20
N LEU A 610 -8.91 -16.32 9.89
CA LEU A 610 -8.89 -17.77 10.12
C LEU A 610 -8.76 -18.08 11.61
N LEU A 611 -9.37 -19.17 12.05
CA LEU A 611 -9.18 -19.68 13.40
C LEU A 611 -7.87 -20.48 13.48
N ILE A 612 -7.13 -20.30 14.58
CA ILE A 612 -5.86 -20.99 14.80
C ILE A 612 -6.12 -22.39 15.38
N ILE A 613 -5.44 -23.38 14.81
CA ILE A 613 -5.28 -24.72 15.39
C ILE A 613 -3.83 -24.83 15.86
N ASP A 614 -3.64 -25.15 17.14
CA ASP A 614 -2.31 -25.39 17.72
C ASP A 614 -2.24 -26.81 18.26
N HIS A 615 -1.23 -27.59 17.84
CA HIS A 615 -1.06 -28.99 18.22
C HIS A 615 -2.34 -29.85 18.12
N GLY A 616 -3.18 -29.60 17.09
CA GLY A 616 -4.44 -30.30 16.85
C GLY A 616 -5.64 -29.78 17.65
N SER A 617 -5.44 -28.83 18.56
CA SER A 617 -6.51 -28.23 19.36
C SER A 617 -6.87 -26.84 18.81
N LEU A 618 -8.17 -26.62 18.60
CA LEU A 618 -8.69 -25.32 18.18
C LEU A 618 -8.52 -24.31 19.33
N GLN A 619 -7.95 -23.14 19.06
CA GLN A 619 -7.66 -22.14 20.11
C GLN A 619 -8.91 -21.42 20.64
N ILE A 620 -10.02 -21.46 19.91
CA ILE A 620 -11.29 -20.91 20.40
C ILE A 620 -11.95 -21.87 21.38
N THR A 621 -12.46 -21.34 22.48
CA THR A 621 -13.05 -22.08 23.60
C THR A 621 -14.51 -21.64 23.80
N LYS A 622 -15.28 -22.41 24.59
CA LYS A 622 -16.65 -21.99 24.98
C LYS A 622 -16.67 -20.66 25.74
N MET A 623 -15.70 -20.43 26.63
CA MET A 623 -15.58 -19.17 27.37
C MET A 623 -15.44 -17.96 26.44
N HIS A 624 -14.69 -18.09 25.34
CA HIS A 624 -14.60 -17.03 24.34
C HIS A 624 -15.97 -16.76 23.67
N LEU A 625 -16.74 -17.80 23.38
CA LEU A 625 -18.08 -17.64 22.77
C LEU A 625 -19.05 -16.95 23.72
N GLU A 626 -19.09 -17.37 24.99
CA GLU A 626 -19.93 -16.75 26.02
C GLU A 626 -19.54 -15.27 26.25
N ALA A 627 -18.24 -14.97 26.28
CA ALA A 627 -17.75 -13.60 26.43
C ALA A 627 -18.03 -12.71 25.20
N LEU A 628 -18.11 -13.28 23.99
CA LEU A 628 -18.56 -12.54 22.79
C LEU A 628 -20.05 -12.22 22.85
N GLU A 629 -20.86 -13.17 23.33
CA GLU A 629 -22.31 -12.99 23.49
C GLU A 629 -22.64 -11.95 24.57
N SER A 630 -21.91 -11.97 25.70
CA SER A 630 -22.07 -10.96 26.76
C SER A 630 -21.51 -9.59 26.37
N GLY A 631 -20.65 -9.53 25.34
CA GLY A 631 -19.97 -8.32 24.88
C GLY A 631 -18.77 -7.92 25.76
N GLU A 632 -18.27 -8.82 26.59
CA GLU A 632 -17.04 -8.64 27.39
C GLU A 632 -15.79 -8.58 26.51
N ILE A 633 -15.77 -9.36 25.42
CA ILE A 633 -14.71 -9.34 24.42
C ILE A 633 -15.27 -9.04 23.04
N THR A 634 -14.44 -8.45 22.19
CA THR A 634 -14.75 -8.11 20.80
C THR A 634 -13.99 -9.02 19.84
N PHE A 635 -14.34 -8.96 18.55
CA PHE A 635 -13.58 -9.63 17.50
C PHE A 635 -12.09 -9.20 17.50
N SER A 636 -11.81 -7.92 17.77
CA SER A 636 -10.44 -7.40 17.86
C SER A 636 -9.63 -8.03 19.01
N ASP A 637 -10.30 -8.40 20.10
CA ASP A 637 -9.69 -9.09 21.23
C ASP A 637 -9.36 -10.54 20.87
N LEU A 638 -10.17 -11.21 20.06
CA LEU A 638 -9.84 -12.55 19.52
C LEU A 638 -8.60 -12.54 18.63
N VAL A 639 -8.42 -11.47 17.84
CA VAL A 639 -7.23 -11.29 17.01
C VAL A 639 -6.00 -11.03 17.88
N SER A 640 -6.13 -10.12 18.86
CA SER A 640 -5.04 -9.75 19.77
C SER A 640 -4.65 -10.88 20.72
N GLY A 641 -5.61 -11.73 21.08
CA GLY A 641 -5.43 -12.93 21.92
C GLY A 641 -4.91 -14.15 21.17
N GLY A 642 -4.64 -14.05 19.86
CA GLY A 642 -4.09 -15.15 19.07
C GLY A 642 -5.05 -16.32 18.87
N VAL A 643 -6.35 -16.06 18.88
CA VAL A 643 -7.41 -17.04 18.57
C VAL A 643 -7.75 -17.00 17.07
N VAL A 644 -7.81 -15.78 16.53
CA VAL A 644 -8.04 -15.49 15.11
C VAL A 644 -6.79 -14.87 14.51
N GLU A 645 -6.43 -15.26 13.29
CA GLU A 645 -5.30 -14.71 12.56
C GLU A 645 -5.76 -14.13 11.22
N TRP A 646 -5.30 -12.92 10.90
CA TRP A 646 -5.46 -12.34 9.57
C TRP A 646 -4.43 -12.95 8.63
N VAL A 647 -4.90 -13.53 7.52
CA VAL A 647 -4.04 -14.23 6.57
C VAL A 647 -4.19 -13.64 5.17
N ASP A 648 -3.06 -13.21 4.60
CA ASP A 648 -2.98 -12.79 3.20
C ASP A 648 -2.74 -13.97 2.26
N ALA A 649 -2.81 -13.73 0.95
CA ALA A 649 -2.64 -14.80 -0.03
C ALA A 649 -1.20 -15.32 -0.11
N GLU A 650 -0.20 -14.62 0.43
CA GLU A 650 1.20 -15.08 0.43
C GLU A 650 1.42 -16.09 1.56
N GLU A 651 0.98 -15.75 2.78
CA GLU A 651 1.09 -16.64 3.93
C GLU A 651 0.19 -17.85 3.83
N GLU A 652 -0.95 -17.75 3.13
CA GLU A 652 -1.89 -18.86 2.92
C GLU A 652 -1.26 -20.04 2.16
N GLU A 653 -0.24 -19.81 1.32
CA GLU A 653 0.48 -20.86 0.59
C GLU A 653 1.16 -21.87 1.55
N ASP A 654 1.51 -21.44 2.77
CA ASP A 654 2.16 -22.28 3.77
C ASP A 654 1.14 -22.91 4.75
N LEU A 655 -0.17 -22.77 4.50
CA LEU A 655 -1.24 -23.22 5.42
C LEU A 655 -2.06 -24.38 4.85
N LEU A 656 -2.29 -25.38 5.70
CA LEU A 656 -3.31 -26.40 5.46
C LEU A 656 -4.58 -26.04 6.23
N ILE A 657 -5.63 -25.66 5.50
CA ILE A 657 -6.87 -25.15 6.10
C ILE A 657 -7.93 -26.24 6.12
N ALA A 658 -8.41 -26.58 7.32
CA ALA A 658 -9.56 -27.45 7.48
C ALA A 658 -10.86 -26.66 7.22
N PRO A 659 -11.76 -27.12 6.32
CA PRO A 659 -13.01 -26.42 6.02
C PRO A 659 -14.02 -26.50 7.17
N ARG A 660 -13.87 -27.51 8.04
CA ARG A 660 -14.71 -27.74 9.22
C ARG A 660 -13.80 -28.14 10.38
N PRO A 661 -14.19 -27.81 11.63
CA PRO A 661 -13.45 -28.23 12.80
C PRO A 661 -13.50 -29.75 13.05
N PHE A 662 -14.56 -30.42 12.57
CA PHE A 662 -14.75 -31.87 12.68
C PHE A 662 -15.70 -32.38 11.59
N ASP A 663 -15.62 -33.67 11.28
CA ASP A 663 -16.52 -34.34 10.34
C ASP A 663 -17.73 -34.93 11.06
N LEU A 664 -18.92 -34.49 10.64
CA LEU A 664 -20.19 -35.02 11.15
C LEU A 664 -20.64 -36.22 10.31
N PRO A 665 -20.98 -37.36 10.92
CA PRO A 665 -21.59 -38.47 10.19
C PRO A 665 -23.01 -38.07 9.73
N ALA A 666 -23.43 -38.58 8.56
CA ALA A 666 -24.77 -38.30 8.01
C ALA A 666 -25.90 -38.80 8.93
N LEU A 667 -25.64 -39.86 9.69
CA LEU A 667 -26.58 -40.45 10.65
C LEU A 667 -25.94 -40.48 12.04
N SER A 668 -26.75 -40.24 13.08
CA SER A 668 -26.36 -40.44 14.47
C SER A 668 -25.93 -41.90 14.68
N PRO A 669 -24.72 -42.16 15.20
CA PRO A 669 -24.26 -43.53 15.47
C PRO A 669 -25.18 -44.28 16.43
N LYS A 670 -25.77 -43.55 17.41
CA LYS A 670 -26.65 -44.11 18.44
C LYS A 670 -28.08 -44.36 17.94
N ASN A 671 -28.65 -43.39 17.22
CA ASN A 671 -30.08 -43.41 16.85
C ASN A 671 -30.34 -43.78 15.38
N LYS A 672 -29.30 -43.88 14.55
CA LYS A 672 -29.35 -44.14 13.10
C LYS A 672 -30.29 -43.19 12.33
N ARG A 673 -30.36 -41.93 12.77
CA ARG A 673 -31.23 -40.89 12.21
C ARG A 673 -30.41 -39.72 11.67
N PRO A 674 -30.94 -38.96 10.69
CA PRO A 674 -30.27 -37.77 10.17
C PRO A 674 -29.98 -36.77 11.29
N ILE A 675 -28.74 -36.32 11.36
CA ILE A 675 -28.33 -35.25 12.28
C ILE A 675 -28.75 -33.92 11.67
N ASN A 676 -29.36 -33.03 12.45
CA ASN A 676 -29.59 -31.66 12.03
C ASN A 676 -28.30 -30.84 12.18
N PRO A 677 -27.59 -30.47 11.10
CA PRO A 677 -26.30 -29.79 11.20
C PRO A 677 -26.40 -28.39 11.83
N ALA A 678 -27.58 -27.77 11.82
CA ALA A 678 -27.82 -26.45 12.41
C ALA A 678 -27.94 -26.49 13.95
N LYS A 679 -28.13 -27.68 14.53
CA LYS A 679 -28.32 -27.88 15.98
C LYS A 679 -27.32 -28.90 16.51
N VAL A 680 -26.06 -28.62 16.23
CA VAL A 680 -24.89 -29.39 16.65
C VAL A 680 -24.11 -28.51 17.63
N GLU A 681 -23.92 -29.00 18.84
CA GLU A 681 -23.09 -28.37 19.87
C GLU A 681 -21.83 -29.21 20.11
N TRP A 682 -20.66 -28.59 20.01
CA TRP A 682 -19.39 -29.22 20.32
C TRP A 682 -19.11 -29.09 21.84
N THR A 683 -19.25 -30.19 22.57
CA THR A 683 -19.24 -30.18 24.04
C THR A 683 -17.86 -29.98 24.63
N ASN A 684 -16.84 -30.64 24.07
CA ASN A 684 -15.44 -30.49 24.47
C ASN A 684 -14.67 -29.47 23.61
N LEU A 685 -15.33 -28.39 23.16
CA LEU A 685 -14.67 -27.34 22.39
C LEU A 685 -13.56 -26.64 23.21
N GLY A 686 -12.32 -26.74 22.73
CA GLY A 686 -11.17 -26.02 23.29
C GLY A 686 -10.40 -26.76 24.39
N GLU A 687 -10.71 -28.03 24.70
CA GLU A 687 -9.85 -28.81 25.61
C GLU A 687 -8.54 -29.21 24.92
N HIS A 688 -7.47 -29.35 25.70
CA HIS A 688 -6.14 -29.64 25.17
C HIS A 688 -5.97 -31.11 24.80
N GLY A 689 -5.37 -31.38 23.63
CA GLY A 689 -4.95 -32.73 23.23
C GLY A 689 -6.09 -33.63 22.75
N ILE A 690 -7.24 -33.04 22.40
CA ILE A 690 -8.38 -33.77 21.87
C ILE A 690 -8.05 -34.35 20.49
N SER A 691 -8.32 -35.63 20.30
CA SER A 691 -8.31 -36.31 18.99
C SER A 691 -9.70 -36.54 18.40
N HIS A 692 -10.76 -36.42 19.22
CA HIS A 692 -12.15 -36.69 18.84
C HIS A 692 -13.08 -35.58 19.38
N ALA A 693 -13.88 -34.97 18.49
CA ALA A 693 -14.90 -34.02 18.91
C ALA A 693 -16.08 -34.75 19.56
N GLU A 694 -16.42 -34.37 20.79
CA GLU A 694 -17.67 -34.77 21.44
C GLU A 694 -18.77 -33.81 21.02
N VAL A 695 -19.82 -34.35 20.43
CA VAL A 695 -20.89 -33.54 19.83
C VAL A 695 -22.23 -33.97 20.39
N SER A 696 -22.96 -33.01 20.93
CA SER A 696 -24.40 -33.12 21.18
C SER A 696 -25.14 -32.62 19.95
N ALA A 697 -26.07 -33.41 19.41
CA ALA A 697 -26.81 -33.00 18.22
C ALA A 697 -28.27 -33.41 18.26
N GLU A 698 -29.15 -32.53 17.79
CA GLU A 698 -30.56 -32.86 17.60
C GLU A 698 -30.72 -33.78 16.38
N VAL A 699 -31.35 -34.93 16.60
CA VAL A 699 -31.74 -35.87 15.54
C VAL A 699 -33.19 -35.63 15.18
N THR A 700 -33.50 -35.57 13.88
CA THR A 700 -34.88 -35.39 13.42
C THR A 700 -35.72 -36.56 13.92
N MET A 701 -36.74 -36.25 14.73
CA MET A 701 -37.77 -37.21 15.12
C MET A 701 -38.80 -37.34 13.99
N PRO A 702 -39.46 -38.50 13.83
CA PRO A 702 -40.46 -38.71 12.78
C PRO A 702 -41.63 -37.72 12.85
#